data_AF-A0A955ZJ14-F1
#
_entry.id   AF-A0A955ZJ14-F1
#
_cell.length_a   1.000
_cell.length_b   1.000
_cell.length_c   1.000
_cell.angle_alpha   90.00
_cell.angle_beta   90.00
_cell.angle_gamma   90.00
#
_symmetry.space_group_name_H-M   'P 1'
#
loop_
_entity.id
_entity.type
_entity.pdbx_description
1 polymer ?
#
loop_
_entity_poly.entity_id
_entity_poly.type
_entity_poly.pdbx_seq_one_letter_code
_entity_poly.pdbx_strand_id
1 'polypeptide(L)'
;ENLKILTYNTAFLYLAAEHPSPVPPPLLCTACDPIALPPGIPGCECWPKISMEPNAGKYVDVSETDRALLMAQRIEATDQDVVVLNEVFSPHARKVLAQELAQNGYPYYVSRLKGVPVKDNLTVGDVLQFQYDVPKELLIIDFKAEAAGSGLMIFSKYPFMPLQGPSLGTDANCSGSKCALEGQNGALPLTHNDVSFRVYPDCVEPDCWASKGVGLVKVAAPGQPAYVAFTHMQADYEKQDWSGIREKQLETVRSTILGAIPPIERPNAHVYFAGDLNIPGANRAAPPTTDNYEWQHAFNPFVTNNAATDFFACGNGLQIGSTTQACRYGANGTAMLTDSWGFETSTTDLGYSNFEQDKRLDFLFHSSGGGRLCMQHSTIAWDLQADPDGQGGVTWLSDHFPVRGDFGMANSFCSPNDAPSVPLPSMKAHELQFGDTTCLDGTGNPCHQDEIISPPTARIQHGGNSQWFIIRQAGSYSIDITEGGQGKVAFEVYHHTDLSRPISPFDEDPTEWGTPYSMPAPPYYIRTLAVDSSGKQDRSAKMRDYTLLVHQHLCRSPADGCFLEPGLALEAPYPYTWPETLYNNPLTELSELWWKFRTSGAKNGKLSASAGAKLPKIQMQMEGTSYDCITKTTPKIEVYDDAGIPTQLLGKMDFVKTHVDTDHDWENDGLVDDLREAPGLPAKVDGKFETYFLKVTRASNYLDIANECNFQMTSYLGYHTNLTYLKPTKAETFAKLYPFGDDIIQFYVGYDEGGPHPFPPLPLSAVCSLSEPDECDLNHPQLRGYYVDAAHPTLWAMYETQLLKQWLLYGGASGIPTLDTWKNTGDDFLVYANGPNSNQADYYYYFDYHVCRTHEQNHCK
;
A
#
# COMPACT_ATOMS: atom_id res chain seq x y z
N GLU A 1 6.65 -17.14 -20.36
CA GLU A 1 5.88 -16.24 -21.25
C GLU A 1 5.48 -14.96 -20.53
N ASN A 2 5.67 -14.87 -19.20
CA ASN A 2 5.28 -13.74 -18.38
C ASN A 2 6.51 -13.00 -17.86
N LEU A 3 6.40 -11.68 -17.74
CA LEU A 3 7.45 -10.80 -17.23
C LEU A 3 6.95 -10.10 -15.96
N LYS A 4 7.73 -10.19 -14.88
CA LYS A 4 7.53 -9.42 -13.65
C LYS A 4 8.47 -8.23 -13.63
N ILE A 5 7.91 -7.03 -13.57
CA ILE A 5 8.68 -5.79 -13.52
C ILE A 5 8.44 -5.14 -12.16
N LEU A 6 9.53 -4.79 -11.49
CA LEU A 6 9.54 -3.96 -10.31
C LEU A 6 10.10 -2.59 -10.66
N THR A 7 9.44 -1.52 -10.22
CA THR A 7 9.99 -0.18 -10.19
C THR A 7 10.06 0.33 -8.76
N TYR A 8 11.16 0.98 -8.40
CA TYR A 8 11.36 1.47 -7.04
C TYR A 8 12.19 2.76 -7.04
N ASN A 9 11.58 3.88 -6.65
CA ASN A 9 12.36 5.06 -6.25
C ASN A 9 13.00 4.83 -4.88
N THR A 10 14.33 4.95 -4.83
CA THR A 10 15.15 4.54 -3.69
C THR A 10 15.68 5.71 -2.86
N ALA A 11 15.57 6.95 -3.35
CA ALA A 11 16.04 8.16 -2.67
C ALA A 11 17.46 8.05 -2.07
N PHE A 12 18.43 7.47 -2.80
CA PHE A 12 19.86 7.53 -2.45
C PHE A 12 20.47 8.83 -2.97
N LEU A 13 20.18 9.93 -2.27
CA LEU A 13 20.63 11.26 -2.64
C LEU A 13 22.12 11.43 -2.35
N TYR A 14 22.83 12.14 -3.24
CA TYR A 14 24.26 12.35 -3.07
C TYR A 14 24.70 13.67 -3.69
N LEU A 15 25.44 14.42 -2.90
CA LEU A 15 26.04 15.68 -3.29
C LEU A 15 27.56 15.57 -3.10
N ALA A 16 28.33 15.85 -4.13
CA ALA A 16 29.79 15.97 -4.03
C ALA A 16 30.27 17.27 -4.63
N ALA A 17 31.36 17.80 -4.09
CA ALA A 17 32.00 19.00 -4.61
C ALA A 17 33.50 18.97 -4.41
N GLU A 18 34.22 19.57 -5.35
CA GLU A 18 35.68 19.60 -5.40
C GLU A 18 36.16 21.05 -5.28
N HIS A 19 37.28 21.24 -4.58
CA HIS A 19 37.85 22.57 -4.42
C HIS A 19 38.40 23.07 -5.78
N PRO A 20 38.09 24.32 -6.21
CA PRO A 20 38.43 24.82 -7.56
C PRO A 20 39.94 25.04 -7.79
N SER A 21 40.77 24.90 -6.76
CA SER A 21 42.23 24.96 -6.84
C SER A 21 42.87 23.92 -5.91
N PRO A 22 43.80 23.07 -6.35
CA PRO A 22 44.61 22.28 -5.43
C PRO A 22 45.52 23.25 -4.68
N VAL A 23 45.08 23.74 -3.52
CA VAL A 23 45.97 24.49 -2.63
C VAL A 23 47.08 23.51 -2.26
N PRO A 24 48.37 23.80 -2.57
CA PRO A 24 49.45 22.98 -2.08
C PRO A 24 49.33 22.95 -0.55
N PRO A 25 49.39 21.78 0.11
CA PRO A 25 49.31 21.73 1.56
C PRO A 25 50.36 22.71 2.11
N PRO A 26 50.00 23.57 3.08
CA PRO A 26 50.99 24.40 3.76
C PRO A 26 52.12 23.48 4.24
N LEU A 27 53.38 23.91 4.07
CA LEU A 27 54.63 23.17 4.40
C LEU A 27 54.71 22.61 5.84
N LEU A 28 53.70 22.83 6.68
CA LEU A 28 53.63 22.50 8.11
C LEU A 28 52.55 21.47 8.48
N CYS A 29 51.66 21.03 7.56
CA CYS A 29 50.63 20.03 7.90
C CYS A 29 51.13 18.61 7.52
N THR A 30 51.57 17.81 8.51
CA THR A 30 52.22 16.50 8.29
C THR A 30 51.30 15.28 8.22
N ALA A 31 49.99 15.41 8.50
CA ALA A 31 49.02 14.33 8.32
C ALA A 31 47.58 14.89 8.20
N CYS A 32 46.82 14.36 7.24
CA CYS A 32 45.41 14.67 7.00
C CYS A 32 44.56 13.47 7.46
N ASP A 33 43.75 13.62 8.51
CA ASP A 33 42.84 12.57 9.01
C ASP A 33 41.38 13.05 8.84
N PRO A 34 40.50 12.29 8.15
CA PRO A 34 39.21 12.81 7.65
C PRO A 34 38.04 12.94 8.64
N ILE A 35 38.08 12.40 9.87
CA ILE A 35 36.86 12.34 10.73
C ILE A 35 37.13 12.58 12.24
N ALA A 36 37.95 13.56 12.59
CA ALA A 36 37.96 14.07 13.95
C ALA A 36 38.14 15.58 13.93
N LEU A 37 37.25 16.32 14.59
CA LEU A 37 37.52 17.69 15.02
C LEU A 37 38.23 17.59 16.38
N PRO A 38 39.56 17.76 16.49
CA PRO A 38 40.14 18.04 17.79
C PRO A 38 40.01 19.54 18.05
N PRO A 39 39.57 19.96 19.24
CA PRO A 39 39.61 21.37 19.61
C PRO A 39 41.08 21.77 19.78
N GLY A 40 41.63 22.60 18.88
CA GLY A 40 42.81 23.39 19.26
C GLY A 40 43.88 23.78 18.24
N ILE A 41 43.78 23.47 16.94
CA ILE A 41 44.74 24.03 15.95
C ILE A 41 44.01 24.79 14.84
N PRO A 42 43.96 26.13 14.90
CA PRO A 42 43.42 26.94 13.81
C PRO A 42 44.33 26.87 12.59
N GLY A 43 43.84 26.36 11.45
CA GLY A 43 44.40 26.70 10.13
C GLY A 43 45.01 25.58 9.26
N CYS A 44 44.73 24.30 9.48
CA CYS A 44 45.10 23.22 8.53
C CYS A 44 43.90 22.31 8.24
N GLU A 45 43.03 22.69 7.30
CA GLU A 45 42.04 21.77 6.71
C GLU A 45 42.11 21.89 5.18
N CYS A 46 42.62 20.84 4.52
CA CYS A 46 42.60 20.73 3.06
C CYS A 46 41.59 19.65 2.70
N TRP A 47 40.37 20.04 2.35
CA TRP A 47 39.35 19.16 1.78
C TRP A 47 39.39 19.30 0.27
N PRO A 48 40.11 18.44 -0.48
CA PRO A 48 40.07 18.49 -1.94
C PRO A 48 38.66 18.14 -2.47
N LYS A 49 37.88 17.38 -1.69
CA LYS A 49 36.52 16.96 -2.01
C LYS A 49 35.66 16.91 -0.74
N ILE A 50 34.41 17.33 -0.84
CA ILE A 50 33.36 17.18 0.16
C ILE A 50 32.25 16.34 -0.46
N SER A 51 31.66 15.45 0.32
CA SER A 51 30.46 14.68 -0.09
C SER A 51 29.46 14.60 1.05
N MET A 52 28.17 14.54 0.72
CA MET A 52 27.10 14.32 1.68
C MET A 52 26.04 13.38 1.10
N GLU A 53 25.40 12.64 2.00
CA GLU A 53 24.32 11.68 1.76
C GLU A 53 23.10 12.15 2.57
N PRO A 54 22.26 13.04 2.02
CA PRO A 54 21.21 13.72 2.78
C PRO A 54 20.19 12.78 3.46
N ASN A 55 20.04 11.56 2.95
CA ASN A 55 19.09 10.57 3.44
C ASN A 55 19.72 9.47 4.30
N ALA A 56 21.01 9.58 4.65
CA ALA A 56 21.65 8.64 5.58
C ALA A 56 20.93 8.69 6.95
N GLY A 57 20.51 7.53 7.47
CA GLY A 57 19.76 7.43 8.72
C GLY A 57 18.28 7.85 8.64
N LYS A 58 17.83 8.52 7.56
CA LYS A 58 16.43 8.96 7.41
C LYS A 58 15.45 7.78 7.39
N TYR A 59 15.83 6.70 6.72
CA TYR A 59 15.00 5.51 6.57
C TYR A 59 15.61 4.37 7.38
N VAL A 60 14.80 3.74 8.23
CA VAL A 60 15.13 2.58 9.11
C VAL A 60 16.35 2.76 10.03
N ASP A 61 16.82 3.99 10.23
CA ASP A 61 18.01 4.32 11.04
C ASP A 61 19.28 3.53 10.67
N VAL A 62 19.51 3.35 9.36
CA VAL A 62 20.74 2.69 8.86
C VAL A 62 21.49 3.56 7.84
N SER A 63 22.76 3.23 7.60
CA SER A 63 23.58 3.89 6.58
C SER A 63 23.01 3.66 5.18
N GLU A 64 23.34 4.51 4.19
CA GLU A 64 22.90 4.28 2.81
C GLU A 64 23.42 2.95 2.24
N THR A 65 24.62 2.53 2.62
CA THR A 65 25.17 1.24 2.19
C THR A 65 24.44 0.06 2.80
N ASP A 66 24.08 0.12 4.08
CA ASP A 66 23.30 -0.94 4.72
C ASP A 66 21.88 -0.97 4.14
N ARG A 67 21.27 0.20 3.94
CA ARG A 67 19.97 0.34 3.30
C ARG A 67 19.96 -0.25 1.89
N ALA A 68 21.00 0.01 1.11
CA ALA A 68 21.20 -0.58 -0.22
C ALA A 68 21.34 -2.11 -0.16
N LEU A 69 22.06 -2.64 0.83
CA LEU A 69 22.20 -4.09 1.05
C LEU A 69 20.86 -4.72 1.42
N LEU A 70 20.13 -4.16 2.39
CA LEU A 70 18.80 -4.63 2.78
C LEU A 70 17.85 -4.60 1.56
N MET A 71 17.87 -3.52 0.80
CA MET A 71 17.03 -3.38 -0.40
C MET A 71 17.34 -4.46 -1.44
N ALA A 72 18.61 -4.73 -1.72
CA ALA A 72 19.01 -5.80 -2.63
C ALA A 72 18.51 -7.17 -2.16
N GLN A 73 18.71 -7.50 -0.88
CA GLN A 73 18.25 -8.76 -0.28
C GLN A 73 16.72 -8.93 -0.39
N ARG A 74 15.96 -7.85 -0.16
CA ARG A 74 14.50 -7.87 -0.30
C ARG A 74 14.08 -8.06 -1.75
N ILE A 75 14.67 -7.33 -2.69
CA ILE A 75 14.40 -7.48 -4.14
C ILE A 75 14.63 -8.94 -4.58
N GLU A 76 15.75 -9.54 -4.18
CA GLU A 76 16.11 -10.92 -4.51
C GLU A 76 15.08 -11.94 -4.01
N ALA A 77 14.52 -11.72 -2.82
CA ALA A 77 13.49 -12.58 -2.23
C ALA A 77 12.18 -12.61 -3.04
N THR A 78 11.95 -11.62 -3.91
CA THR A 78 10.65 -11.39 -4.56
C THR A 78 10.51 -11.91 -6.01
N ASP A 79 11.51 -12.64 -6.52
CA ASP A 79 11.52 -13.27 -7.86
C ASP A 79 11.16 -12.33 -9.04
N GLN A 80 11.61 -11.08 -9.04
CA GLN A 80 11.39 -10.16 -10.18
C GLN A 80 12.20 -10.60 -11.40
N ASP A 81 11.70 -10.37 -12.61
CA ASP A 81 12.49 -10.61 -13.82
C ASP A 81 13.34 -9.40 -14.19
N VAL A 82 12.75 -8.22 -14.06
CA VAL A 82 13.37 -6.92 -14.34
C VAL A 82 13.11 -5.99 -13.17
N VAL A 83 14.14 -5.28 -12.74
CA VAL A 83 14.08 -4.32 -11.64
C VAL A 83 14.59 -2.98 -12.13
N VAL A 84 13.78 -1.93 -12.01
CA VAL A 84 14.11 -0.54 -12.32
C VAL A 84 14.24 0.22 -11.01
N LEU A 85 15.39 0.87 -10.81
CA LEU A 85 15.63 1.69 -9.62
C LEU A 85 15.83 3.15 -10.04
N ASN A 86 15.17 4.05 -9.31
CA ASN A 86 15.32 5.49 -9.45
C ASN A 86 16.06 6.09 -8.25
N GLU A 87 16.62 7.28 -8.46
CA GLU A 87 17.38 8.04 -7.47
C GLU A 87 18.57 7.33 -6.83
N VAL A 88 19.25 6.44 -7.57
CA VAL A 88 20.50 5.84 -7.11
C VAL A 88 21.69 6.75 -7.40
N PHE A 89 21.70 7.96 -6.82
CA PHE A 89 22.75 8.96 -7.05
C PHE A 89 24.03 8.63 -6.27
N SER A 90 23.89 8.12 -5.05
CA SER A 90 25.01 7.73 -4.19
C SER A 90 25.92 6.69 -4.85
N PRO A 91 27.22 7.00 -5.04
CA PRO A 91 28.16 6.06 -5.64
C PRO A 91 28.39 4.84 -4.75
N HIS A 92 28.19 4.97 -3.43
CA HIS A 92 28.35 3.89 -2.46
C HIS A 92 27.16 2.93 -2.52
N ALA A 93 25.93 3.45 -2.39
CA ALA A 93 24.72 2.65 -2.52
C ALA A 93 24.64 1.96 -3.90
N ARG A 94 24.93 2.70 -4.99
CA ARG A 94 24.98 2.14 -6.36
C ARG A 94 25.91 0.93 -6.44
N LYS A 95 27.09 1.01 -5.84
CA LYS A 95 28.08 -0.07 -5.87
C LYS A 95 27.54 -1.31 -5.15
N VAL A 96 26.96 -1.13 -3.97
CA VAL A 96 26.36 -2.23 -3.19
C VAL A 96 25.23 -2.88 -3.98
N LEU A 97 24.24 -2.10 -4.46
CA LEU A 97 23.12 -2.61 -5.27
C LEU A 97 23.61 -3.39 -6.51
N ALA A 98 24.58 -2.82 -7.25
CA ALA A 98 25.13 -3.47 -8.42
C ALA A 98 25.85 -4.78 -8.09
N GLN A 99 26.56 -4.85 -6.95
CA GLN A 99 27.31 -6.02 -6.54
C GLN A 99 26.40 -7.15 -6.05
N GLU A 100 25.44 -6.83 -5.19
CA GLU A 100 24.54 -7.82 -4.57
C GLU A 100 23.59 -8.40 -5.63
N LEU A 101 22.85 -7.55 -6.35
CA LEU A 101 21.88 -8.02 -7.34
C LEU A 101 22.55 -8.80 -8.49
N ALA A 102 23.76 -8.41 -8.91
CA ALA A 102 24.50 -9.15 -9.94
C ALA A 102 24.94 -10.54 -9.47
N GLN A 103 25.35 -10.67 -8.21
CA GLN A 103 25.74 -11.96 -7.62
C GLN A 103 24.53 -12.89 -7.43
N ASN A 104 23.36 -12.32 -7.19
CA ASN A 104 22.15 -13.05 -6.79
C ASN A 104 21.06 -13.10 -7.88
N GLY A 105 21.47 -13.19 -9.14
CA GLY A 105 20.57 -13.60 -10.23
C GLY A 105 20.25 -12.52 -11.28
N TYR A 106 20.79 -11.31 -11.16
CA TYR A 106 20.62 -10.24 -12.15
C TYR A 106 21.94 -9.85 -12.86
N PRO A 107 22.58 -10.76 -13.60
CA PRO A 107 23.89 -10.51 -14.22
C PRO A 107 23.84 -9.57 -15.43
N TYR A 108 22.64 -9.10 -15.83
CA TYR A 108 22.43 -8.20 -16.96
C TYR A 108 21.87 -6.88 -16.43
N TYR A 109 22.71 -5.87 -16.29
CA TYR A 109 22.34 -4.63 -15.63
C TYR A 109 23.03 -3.39 -16.19
N VAL A 110 22.36 -2.26 -16.05
CA VAL A 110 22.92 -0.91 -16.20
C VAL A 110 23.02 -0.33 -14.80
N SER A 111 24.24 -0.05 -14.34
CA SER A 111 24.46 0.53 -13.02
C SER A 111 24.59 2.04 -13.05
N ARG A 112 25.05 2.64 -14.14
CA ARG A 112 25.20 4.09 -14.24
C ARG A 112 24.96 4.60 -15.65
N LEU A 113 24.11 5.60 -15.75
CA LEU A 113 23.96 6.44 -16.93
C LEU A 113 24.30 7.88 -16.54
N LYS A 114 25.19 8.52 -17.30
CA LYS A 114 25.53 9.93 -17.14
C LYS A 114 25.74 10.53 -18.52
N GLY A 115 25.09 11.66 -18.78
CA GLY A 115 25.28 12.46 -19.98
C GLY A 115 25.78 13.84 -19.61
N VAL A 116 25.72 14.79 -20.54
CA VAL A 116 26.00 16.20 -20.22
C VAL A 116 24.78 16.76 -19.47
N PRO A 117 24.90 17.21 -18.21
CA PRO A 117 23.80 17.82 -17.48
C PRO A 117 23.39 19.15 -18.14
N VAL A 118 22.14 19.57 -17.95
CA VAL A 118 21.63 20.83 -18.53
C VAL A 118 22.34 22.03 -17.92
N LYS A 119 22.62 21.99 -16.61
CA LYS A 119 23.46 22.96 -15.91
C LYS A 119 24.75 22.29 -15.42
N ASP A 120 25.87 22.96 -15.65
CA ASP A 120 27.21 22.54 -15.22
C ASP A 120 27.90 23.72 -14.50
N ASN A 121 28.95 23.42 -13.73
CA ASN A 121 29.74 24.39 -12.95
C ASN A 121 28.97 25.13 -11.84
N LEU A 122 28.00 24.47 -11.22
CA LEU A 122 27.41 24.99 -9.97
C LEU A 122 28.41 24.92 -8.82
N THR A 123 28.23 25.79 -7.84
CA THR A 123 28.95 25.76 -6.56
C THR A 123 28.09 25.06 -5.50
N VAL A 124 28.70 24.58 -4.41
CA VAL A 124 27.94 24.09 -3.24
C VAL A 124 27.00 25.16 -2.72
N GLY A 125 27.40 26.43 -2.79
CA GLY A 125 26.56 27.54 -2.37
C GLY A 125 25.27 27.66 -3.17
N ASP A 126 25.33 27.42 -4.49
CA ASP A 126 24.14 27.41 -5.35
C ASP A 126 23.16 26.31 -4.92
N VAL A 127 23.68 25.14 -4.52
CA VAL A 127 22.88 23.98 -4.10
C VAL A 127 22.24 24.20 -2.74
N LEU A 128 23.02 24.68 -1.78
CA LEU A 128 22.55 24.92 -0.42
C LEU A 128 21.50 26.02 -0.36
N GLN A 129 21.57 27.03 -1.23
CA GLN A 129 20.51 28.05 -1.34
C GLN A 129 19.15 27.47 -1.75
N PHE A 130 19.11 26.36 -2.49
CA PHE A 130 17.84 25.72 -2.85
C PHE A 130 17.26 24.91 -1.71
N GLN A 131 18.11 24.27 -0.90
CA GLN A 131 17.64 23.33 0.13
C GLN A 131 17.44 24.00 1.49
N TYR A 132 18.14 25.12 1.74
CA TYR A 132 18.14 25.80 3.04
C TYR A 132 18.19 27.32 2.84
N ASP A 133 17.50 28.05 3.72
CA ASP A 133 17.56 29.53 3.76
C ASP A 133 18.88 29.97 4.43
N VAL A 134 20.00 29.68 3.76
CA VAL A 134 21.35 29.98 4.24
C VAL A 134 21.66 31.45 3.93
N PRO A 135 21.99 32.29 4.94
CA PRO A 135 22.43 33.65 4.71
C PRO A 135 23.57 33.71 3.69
N LYS A 136 23.47 34.61 2.71
CA LYS A 136 24.44 34.72 1.62
C LYS A 136 25.87 34.95 2.11
N GLU A 137 26.02 35.52 3.31
CA GLU A 137 27.31 35.75 3.95
C GLU A 137 28.01 34.47 4.44
N LEU A 138 27.28 33.36 4.61
CA LEU A 138 27.83 32.05 5.01
C LEU A 138 28.21 31.16 3.82
N LEU A 139 27.85 31.54 2.58
CA LEU A 139 28.08 30.76 1.37
C LEU A 139 29.47 31.01 0.73
N ILE A 140 30.51 31.21 1.54
CA ILE A 140 31.89 31.43 1.08
C ILE A 140 32.55 30.10 0.65
N ILE A 141 31.76 29.16 0.12
CA ILE A 141 32.19 27.81 -0.27
C ILE A 141 32.24 27.76 -1.80
N ASP A 142 33.37 28.18 -2.38
CA ASP A 142 33.66 28.13 -3.83
C ASP A 142 33.83 26.71 -4.38
N PHE A 143 33.44 25.67 -3.63
CA PHE A 143 33.57 24.29 -4.08
C PHE A 143 32.72 24.06 -5.32
N LYS A 144 33.38 23.65 -6.40
CA LYS A 144 32.72 23.29 -7.64
C LYS A 144 32.01 21.97 -7.44
N ALA A 145 30.71 22.00 -7.55
CA ALA A 145 29.88 20.86 -7.30
C ALA A 145 29.90 19.89 -8.52
N GLU A 146 30.00 18.59 -8.26
CA GLU A 146 30.03 17.55 -9.28
C GLU A 146 28.62 17.19 -9.73
N ALA A 147 28.31 17.37 -11.02
CA ALA A 147 27.02 16.97 -11.56
C ALA A 147 26.74 15.48 -11.39
N ALA A 148 25.55 15.17 -10.89
CA ALA A 148 25.11 13.82 -10.62
C ALA A 148 24.86 13.04 -11.93
N GLY A 149 24.87 11.71 -11.82
CA GLY A 149 24.38 10.84 -12.89
C GLY A 149 22.86 10.98 -13.05
N SER A 150 22.25 10.10 -13.84
CA SER A 150 20.79 10.08 -13.98
C SER A 150 20.05 9.54 -12.75
N GLY A 151 20.76 8.85 -11.84
CA GLY A 151 20.14 8.11 -10.73
C GLY A 151 19.39 6.85 -11.19
N LEU A 152 19.53 6.44 -12.45
CA LEU A 152 18.81 5.30 -13.01
C LEU A 152 19.66 4.04 -13.02
N MET A 153 19.07 2.94 -12.56
CA MET A 153 19.60 1.58 -12.75
C MET A 153 18.51 0.67 -13.30
N ILE A 154 18.92 -0.35 -14.06
CA ILE A 154 18.04 -1.45 -14.45
C ILE A 154 18.79 -2.77 -14.33
N PHE A 155 18.12 -3.79 -13.82
CA PHE A 155 18.62 -5.14 -13.62
C PHE A 155 17.68 -6.12 -14.30
N SER A 156 18.23 -7.21 -14.85
CA SER A 156 17.47 -8.23 -15.56
C SER A 156 18.06 -9.61 -15.32
N LYS A 157 17.18 -10.60 -15.16
CA LYS A 157 17.54 -12.03 -15.17
C LYS A 157 17.90 -12.53 -16.57
N TYR A 158 17.51 -11.78 -17.61
CA TYR A 158 17.70 -12.16 -19.02
C TYR A 158 18.66 -11.20 -19.75
N PRO A 159 19.42 -11.70 -20.75
CA PRO A 159 20.37 -10.89 -21.52
C PRO A 159 19.76 -9.65 -22.17
N PHE A 160 20.56 -8.58 -22.25
CA PHE A 160 20.25 -7.47 -23.13
C PHE A 160 20.61 -7.83 -24.57
N MET A 161 19.70 -7.54 -25.48
CA MET A 161 19.86 -7.71 -26.92
C MET A 161 20.25 -6.36 -27.55
N PRO A 162 21.05 -6.37 -28.62
CA PRO A 162 21.35 -5.16 -29.35
C PRO A 162 20.08 -4.46 -29.86
N LEU A 163 19.99 -3.16 -29.61
CA LEU A 163 19.02 -2.26 -30.20
C LEU A 163 19.37 -2.02 -31.68
N GLN A 164 18.35 -2.02 -32.53
CA GLN A 164 18.52 -1.94 -34.00
C GLN A 164 17.65 -0.84 -34.63
N GLY A 165 17.10 0.05 -33.81
CA GLY A 165 16.30 1.15 -34.27
C GLY A 165 17.10 2.18 -35.09
N PRO A 166 16.40 3.01 -35.89
CA PRO A 166 17.04 4.00 -36.75
C PRO A 166 17.76 5.13 -36.00
N SER A 167 17.47 5.35 -34.72
CA SER A 167 18.05 6.43 -33.91
C SER A 167 18.17 6.03 -32.44
N LEU A 168 19.36 5.58 -32.04
CA LEU A 168 19.68 5.30 -30.65
C LEU A 168 20.03 6.60 -29.92
N GLY A 169 19.62 6.72 -28.65
CA GLY A 169 20.12 7.75 -27.74
C GLY A 169 21.54 7.42 -27.32
N THR A 170 22.46 8.35 -27.52
CA THR A 170 23.90 8.16 -27.32
C THR A 170 24.48 9.11 -26.29
N ASP A 171 23.66 9.72 -25.44
CA ASP A 171 24.11 10.80 -24.56
C ASP A 171 25.13 10.30 -23.51
N ALA A 172 25.14 9.00 -23.23
CA ALA A 172 26.15 8.34 -22.39
C ALA A 172 27.49 8.09 -23.11
N ASN A 173 27.60 8.33 -24.43
CA ASN A 173 28.76 8.03 -25.27
C ASN A 173 29.57 9.29 -25.66
N CYS A 174 29.47 10.37 -24.88
CA CYS A 174 30.27 11.58 -25.13
C CYS A 174 31.72 11.44 -24.64
N SER A 175 32.65 12.19 -25.24
CA SER A 175 34.06 12.15 -24.86
C SER A 175 34.31 12.86 -23.52
N GLY A 176 34.98 12.17 -22.58
CA GLY A 176 35.47 12.76 -21.31
C GLY A 176 34.77 12.21 -20.08
N SER A 177 35.10 12.75 -18.90
CA SER A 177 34.51 12.35 -17.61
C SER A 177 33.06 12.78 -17.41
N LYS A 178 32.49 13.53 -18.37
CA LYS A 178 31.13 14.05 -18.30
C LYS A 178 30.08 12.99 -18.62
N CYS A 179 30.42 11.93 -19.34
CA CYS A 179 29.49 10.86 -19.68
C CYS A 179 29.97 9.52 -19.13
N ALA A 180 29.03 8.64 -18.79
CA ALA A 180 29.31 7.30 -18.30
C ALA A 180 28.20 6.33 -18.70
N LEU A 181 28.60 5.16 -19.19
CA LEU A 181 27.77 3.97 -19.36
C LEU A 181 28.46 2.84 -18.59
N GLU A 182 27.96 2.53 -17.40
CA GLU A 182 28.50 1.46 -16.56
C GLU A 182 27.45 0.37 -16.38
N GLY A 183 27.88 -0.88 -16.43
CA GLY A 183 27.03 -2.05 -16.26
C GLY A 183 27.61 -3.28 -16.95
N GLN A 184 26.86 -4.38 -16.93
CA GLN A 184 27.27 -5.65 -17.53
C GLN A 184 26.11 -6.28 -18.32
N ASN A 185 26.43 -6.93 -19.42
CA ASN A 185 25.56 -7.84 -20.13
C ASN A 185 26.11 -9.27 -19.95
N GLY A 186 25.93 -9.82 -18.74
CA GLY A 186 26.55 -11.07 -18.31
C GLY A 186 28.00 -10.81 -17.90
N ALA A 187 28.95 -11.54 -18.47
CA ALA A 187 30.38 -11.32 -18.18
C ALA A 187 31.00 -10.15 -18.98
N LEU A 188 30.25 -9.55 -19.90
CA LEU A 188 30.75 -8.53 -20.82
C LEU A 188 30.32 -7.12 -20.36
N PRO A 189 31.18 -6.10 -20.49
CA PRO A 189 30.75 -4.72 -20.32
C PRO A 189 29.66 -4.32 -21.32
N LEU A 190 28.81 -3.37 -20.94
CA LEU A 190 27.81 -2.79 -21.87
C LEU A 190 28.46 -2.08 -23.05
N THR A 191 27.77 -2.12 -24.17
CA THR A 191 28.05 -1.35 -25.38
C THR A 191 26.93 -0.34 -25.63
N HIS A 192 27.19 0.65 -26.49
CA HIS A 192 26.19 1.63 -26.91
C HIS A 192 25.01 1.04 -27.70
N ASN A 193 25.06 -0.25 -28.06
CA ASN A 193 23.94 -0.95 -28.68
C ASN A 193 23.09 -1.71 -27.66
N ASP A 194 23.58 -1.95 -26.45
CA ASP A 194 22.80 -2.63 -25.41
C ASP A 194 21.78 -1.68 -24.75
N VAL A 195 22.09 -0.38 -24.74
CA VAL A 195 21.30 0.67 -24.06
C VAL A 195 21.18 1.90 -24.96
N SER A 196 19.97 2.44 -25.08
CA SER A 196 19.73 3.78 -25.62
C SER A 196 19.43 4.74 -24.46
N PHE A 197 20.18 5.83 -24.34
CA PHE A 197 20.00 6.81 -23.27
C PHE A 197 19.93 8.24 -23.82
N ARG A 198 18.95 9.01 -23.35
CA ARG A 198 18.82 10.45 -23.64
C ARG A 198 18.59 11.24 -22.36
N VAL A 199 19.36 12.32 -22.19
CA VAL A 199 19.16 13.30 -21.12
C VAL A 199 17.98 14.20 -21.49
N TYR A 200 17.18 14.59 -20.49
CA TYR A 200 16.12 15.55 -20.70
C TYR A 200 16.69 16.95 -20.94
N PRO A 201 16.32 17.62 -22.04
CA PRO A 201 16.82 18.97 -22.32
C PRO A 201 16.14 20.05 -21.45
N ASP A 202 14.94 19.77 -20.95
CA ASP A 202 14.16 20.66 -20.11
C ASP A 202 14.13 20.16 -18.66
N CYS A 203 14.41 21.07 -17.73
CA CYS A 203 14.48 20.84 -16.29
C CYS A 203 14.38 22.20 -15.57
N VAL A 204 14.20 22.16 -14.26
CA VAL A 204 14.40 23.32 -13.37
C VAL A 204 15.18 22.91 -12.13
N GLU A 205 15.70 23.90 -11.40
CA GLU A 205 16.15 23.70 -10.01
C GLU A 205 17.23 22.58 -9.87
N PRO A 206 17.41 21.87 -8.73
CA PRO A 206 18.42 20.81 -8.62
C PRO A 206 18.33 19.72 -9.68
N ASP A 207 17.15 19.46 -10.24
CA ASP A 207 16.97 18.47 -11.30
C ASP A 207 17.77 18.80 -12.57
N CYS A 208 18.05 20.07 -12.84
CA CYS A 208 18.94 20.47 -13.94
C CYS A 208 20.40 20.08 -13.76
N TRP A 209 20.77 19.65 -12.57
CA TRP A 209 22.13 19.32 -12.21
C TRP A 209 22.42 17.82 -12.15
N ALA A 210 21.38 17.02 -12.31
CA ALA A 210 21.50 15.61 -12.64
C ALA A 210 21.40 15.41 -14.15
N SER A 211 22.00 14.33 -14.65
CA SER A 211 21.70 13.84 -16.01
C SER A 211 20.36 13.10 -16.06
N LYS A 212 19.28 13.65 -15.48
CA LYS A 212 17.94 13.04 -15.53
C LYS A 212 17.57 12.79 -16.99
N GLY A 213 16.92 11.67 -17.25
CA GLY A 213 16.71 11.19 -18.61
C GLY A 213 15.93 9.89 -18.68
N VAL A 214 15.96 9.27 -19.86
CA VAL A 214 15.31 7.99 -20.14
C VAL A 214 16.32 7.00 -20.69
N GLY A 215 16.39 5.84 -20.05
CA GLY A 215 17.11 4.66 -20.55
C GLY A 215 16.15 3.69 -21.23
N LEU A 216 16.64 2.94 -22.21
CA LEU A 216 15.92 1.86 -22.87
C LEU A 216 16.85 0.69 -23.13
N VAL A 217 16.42 -0.52 -22.75
CA VAL A 217 17.06 -1.79 -23.09
C VAL A 217 16.09 -2.71 -23.84
N LYS A 218 16.61 -3.65 -24.62
CA LYS A 218 15.84 -4.78 -25.16
C LYS A 218 16.25 -6.04 -24.42
N VAL A 219 15.33 -6.66 -23.69
CA VAL A 219 15.55 -7.84 -22.87
C VAL A 219 15.12 -9.09 -23.63
N ALA A 220 15.93 -10.15 -23.61
CA ALA A 220 15.61 -11.46 -24.17
C ALA A 220 14.61 -12.24 -23.29
N ALA A 221 13.45 -11.65 -22.99
CA ALA A 221 12.45 -12.18 -22.09
C ALA A 221 11.85 -13.53 -22.58
N PRO A 222 11.37 -14.40 -21.67
CA PRO A 222 10.82 -15.70 -22.04
C PRO A 222 9.60 -15.60 -22.95
N GLY A 223 9.69 -16.19 -24.14
CA GLY A 223 8.62 -16.21 -25.14
C GLY A 223 8.85 -15.18 -26.26
N GLN A 224 9.18 -13.94 -25.93
CA GLN A 224 9.57 -12.92 -26.91
C GLN A 224 10.37 -11.77 -26.30
N PRO A 225 11.26 -11.11 -27.09
CA PRO A 225 11.98 -9.94 -26.63
C PRO A 225 11.05 -8.81 -26.21
N ALA A 226 11.40 -8.11 -25.14
CA ALA A 226 10.68 -6.97 -24.61
C ALA A 226 11.61 -5.76 -24.53
N TYR A 227 11.10 -4.57 -24.82
CA TYR A 227 11.77 -3.31 -24.58
C TYR A 227 11.34 -2.77 -23.22
N VAL A 228 12.28 -2.33 -22.39
CA VAL A 228 11.98 -1.73 -21.09
C VAL A 228 12.60 -0.34 -21.06
N ALA A 229 11.74 0.67 -21.08
CA ALA A 229 12.10 2.06 -20.88
C ALA A 229 12.02 2.37 -19.37
N PHE A 230 12.98 3.13 -18.87
CA PHE A 230 13.03 3.50 -17.46
C PHE A 230 13.47 4.95 -17.29
N THR A 231 12.85 5.66 -16.35
CA THR A 231 13.02 7.11 -16.19
C THR A 231 12.86 7.56 -14.74
N HIS A 232 13.35 8.76 -14.46
CA HIS A 232 12.93 9.59 -13.32
C HIS A 232 12.77 11.03 -13.85
N MET A 233 11.55 11.56 -13.79
CA MET A 233 11.18 12.86 -14.39
C MET A 233 11.33 14.04 -13.42
N GLN A 234 11.02 15.25 -13.90
CA GLN A 234 11.07 16.50 -13.13
C GLN A 234 10.15 16.45 -11.90
N ALA A 235 10.72 16.67 -10.71
CA ALA A 235 9.99 16.78 -9.46
C ALA A 235 9.26 18.13 -9.35
N ASP A 236 8.23 18.17 -8.49
CA ASP A 236 7.62 19.44 -8.06
C ASP A 236 8.43 20.06 -6.92
N TYR A 237 8.62 21.39 -6.96
CA TYR A 237 9.33 22.17 -5.95
C TYR A 237 8.50 23.38 -5.51
N GLU A 238 8.59 23.78 -4.24
CA GLU A 238 8.00 25.01 -3.67
C GLU A 238 6.51 25.31 -4.04
N LYS A 239 5.65 24.27 -4.07
CA LYS A 239 4.23 24.35 -4.50
C LYS A 239 4.02 24.80 -5.96
N GLN A 240 5.07 24.85 -6.77
CA GLN A 240 4.98 25.15 -8.19
C GLN A 240 4.78 23.86 -8.99
N ASP A 241 3.77 23.86 -9.87
CA ASP A 241 3.52 22.79 -10.83
C ASP A 241 4.48 22.92 -12.03
N TRP A 242 5.22 21.84 -12.31
CA TRP A 242 6.16 21.74 -13.44
C TRP A 242 5.67 20.81 -14.55
N SER A 243 4.36 20.57 -14.65
CA SER A 243 3.71 19.73 -15.67
C SER A 243 4.16 20.03 -17.12
N GLY A 244 4.35 21.31 -17.48
CA GLY A 244 4.84 21.70 -18.81
C GLY A 244 6.28 21.25 -19.13
N ILE A 245 7.11 20.98 -18.11
CA ILE A 245 8.45 20.37 -18.30
C ILE A 245 8.29 18.88 -18.49
N ARG A 246 7.51 18.21 -17.64
CA ARG A 246 7.24 16.78 -17.73
C ARG A 246 6.60 16.39 -19.07
N GLU A 247 5.73 17.22 -19.65
CA GLU A 247 5.20 17.01 -21.01
C GLU A 247 6.31 16.89 -22.07
N LYS A 248 7.33 17.77 -22.03
CA LYS A 248 8.48 17.70 -22.96
C LYS A 248 9.40 16.51 -22.67
N GLN A 249 9.51 16.12 -21.41
CA GLN A 249 10.23 14.92 -21.01
C GLN A 249 9.52 13.65 -21.55
N LEU A 250 8.19 13.60 -21.50
CA LEU A 250 7.40 12.52 -22.14
C LEU A 250 7.62 12.46 -23.66
N GLU A 251 7.76 13.58 -24.35
CA GLU A 251 8.15 13.57 -25.78
C GLU A 251 9.56 13.00 -25.99
N THR A 252 10.50 13.27 -25.06
CA THR A 252 11.84 12.66 -25.08
C THR A 252 11.76 11.15 -24.84
N VAL A 253 10.92 10.68 -23.91
CA VAL A 253 10.63 9.25 -23.70
C VAL A 253 10.09 8.61 -24.98
N ARG A 254 9.03 9.18 -25.55
CA ARG A 254 8.41 8.72 -26.80
C ARG A 254 9.43 8.62 -27.93
N SER A 255 10.20 9.69 -28.17
CA SER A 255 11.18 9.71 -29.25
C SER A 255 12.33 8.71 -29.03
N THR A 256 12.73 8.44 -27.80
CA THR A 256 13.73 7.42 -27.44
C THR A 256 13.21 6.02 -27.75
N ILE A 257 12.00 5.69 -27.30
CA ILE A 257 11.36 4.39 -27.57
C ILE A 257 11.21 4.18 -29.08
N LEU A 258 10.60 5.12 -29.79
CA LEU A 258 10.38 5.00 -31.23
C LEU A 258 11.69 4.99 -32.02
N GLY A 259 12.70 5.75 -31.59
CA GLY A 259 14.01 5.80 -32.22
C GLY A 259 14.77 4.47 -32.14
N ALA A 260 14.63 3.75 -31.02
CA ALA A 260 15.36 2.51 -30.76
C ALA A 260 14.63 1.23 -31.22
N ILE A 261 13.31 1.29 -31.47
CA ILE A 261 12.55 0.18 -32.03
C ILE A 261 12.46 0.28 -33.56
N PRO A 262 12.88 -0.74 -34.32
CA PRO A 262 12.73 -0.77 -35.77
C PRO A 262 11.27 -0.55 -36.20
N PRO A 263 10.98 0.28 -37.22
CA PRO A 263 9.61 0.60 -37.63
C PRO A 263 8.71 -0.62 -37.87
N ILE A 264 9.27 -1.71 -38.41
CA ILE A 264 8.55 -2.95 -38.70
C ILE A 264 8.14 -3.72 -37.42
N GLU A 265 8.85 -3.53 -36.31
CA GLU A 265 8.56 -4.18 -35.03
C GLU A 265 7.50 -3.42 -34.21
N ARG A 266 7.45 -2.08 -34.32
CA ARG A 266 6.64 -1.20 -33.46
C ARG A 266 5.18 -1.64 -33.26
N PRO A 267 4.41 -2.05 -34.30
CA PRO A 267 3.00 -2.39 -34.12
C PRO A 267 2.73 -3.59 -33.20
N ASN A 268 3.75 -4.42 -32.95
CA ASN A 268 3.66 -5.64 -32.16
C ASN A 268 4.77 -5.72 -31.10
N ALA A 269 5.53 -4.64 -30.91
CA ALA A 269 6.62 -4.62 -29.95
C ALA A 269 6.07 -4.68 -28.53
N HIS A 270 6.69 -5.51 -27.70
CA HIS A 270 6.42 -5.58 -26.26
C HIS A 270 7.23 -4.46 -25.63
N VAL A 271 6.57 -3.42 -25.15
CA VAL A 271 7.24 -2.26 -24.57
C VAL A 271 6.67 -2.04 -23.19
N TYR A 272 7.56 -1.89 -22.22
CA TYR A 272 7.26 -1.48 -20.87
C TYR A 272 7.91 -0.14 -20.60
N PHE A 273 7.28 0.70 -19.81
CA PHE A 273 7.82 1.98 -19.38
C PHE A 273 7.58 2.14 -17.88
N ALA A 274 8.66 2.33 -17.13
CA ALA A 274 8.64 2.24 -15.68
C ALA A 274 9.43 3.38 -15.02
N GLY A 275 9.01 3.78 -13.83
CA GLY A 275 9.75 4.72 -13.00
C GLY A 275 8.87 5.76 -12.34
N ASP A 276 9.52 6.63 -11.57
CA ASP A 276 8.91 7.81 -10.98
C ASP A 276 8.72 8.91 -12.03
N LEU A 277 7.46 9.22 -12.33
CA LEU A 277 7.11 10.26 -13.30
C LEU A 277 6.90 11.62 -12.64
N ASN A 278 6.82 11.69 -11.31
CA ASN A 278 6.43 12.90 -10.57
C ASN A 278 5.11 13.51 -11.07
N ILE A 279 4.21 12.66 -11.59
CA ILE A 279 2.85 13.03 -12.01
C ILE A 279 1.89 12.38 -11.03
N PRO A 280 1.06 13.12 -10.28
CA PRO A 280 0.09 12.51 -9.38
C PRO A 280 -0.89 11.64 -10.18
N GLY A 281 -0.84 10.34 -9.93
CA GLY A 281 -1.65 9.35 -10.60
C GLY A 281 -3.14 9.52 -10.28
N ALA A 282 -3.98 9.17 -11.25
CA ALA A 282 -5.42 9.07 -11.05
C ALA A 282 -5.98 7.82 -11.72
N ASN A 283 -7.26 7.57 -11.50
CA ASN A 283 -7.98 6.48 -12.14
C ASN A 283 -8.84 7.03 -13.28
N ARG A 284 -9.11 6.17 -14.26
CA ARG A 284 -9.97 6.49 -15.43
C ARG A 284 -11.35 7.05 -15.09
N ALA A 285 -11.87 6.72 -13.91
CA ALA A 285 -13.18 7.18 -13.43
C ALA A 285 -13.10 8.48 -12.60
N ALA A 286 -11.90 8.90 -12.21
CA ALA A 286 -11.72 10.09 -11.40
C ALA A 286 -12.06 11.34 -12.22
N PRO A 287 -12.87 12.28 -11.69
CA PRO A 287 -13.06 13.56 -12.34
C PRO A 287 -11.73 14.33 -12.38
N PRO A 288 -11.52 15.19 -13.40
CA PRO A 288 -10.38 16.10 -13.41
C PRO A 288 -10.41 17.04 -12.22
N THR A 289 -9.30 17.09 -11.49
CA THR A 289 -9.00 18.02 -10.38
C THR A 289 -7.70 18.75 -10.71
N THR A 290 -7.32 19.75 -9.92
CA THR A 290 -6.00 20.39 -10.07
C THR A 290 -4.87 19.38 -9.92
N ASP A 291 -5.02 18.42 -9.02
CA ASP A 291 -3.94 17.51 -8.64
C ASP A 291 -3.72 16.42 -9.68
N ASN A 292 -4.79 15.98 -10.36
CA ASN A 292 -4.72 14.93 -11.39
C ASN A 292 -4.83 15.46 -12.83
N TYR A 293 -4.89 16.77 -13.04
CA TYR A 293 -5.08 17.36 -14.37
C TYR A 293 -4.00 16.90 -15.35
N GLU A 294 -2.74 16.87 -14.89
CA GLU A 294 -1.61 16.42 -15.70
C GLU A 294 -1.77 14.97 -16.13
N TRP A 295 -2.14 14.07 -15.20
CA TRP A 295 -2.41 12.65 -15.52
C TRP A 295 -3.53 12.51 -16.56
N GLN A 296 -4.64 13.25 -16.37
CA GLN A 296 -5.76 13.22 -17.30
C GLN A 296 -5.32 13.70 -18.70
N HIS A 297 -4.52 14.76 -18.77
CA HIS A 297 -4.04 15.31 -20.04
C HIS A 297 -2.98 14.44 -20.72
N ALA A 298 -2.13 13.77 -19.95
CA ALA A 298 -1.04 12.96 -20.48
C ALA A 298 -1.47 11.54 -20.85
N PHE A 299 -2.38 10.93 -20.10
CA PHE A 299 -2.61 9.48 -20.15
C PHE A 299 -4.08 9.09 -20.41
N ASN A 300 -5.05 10.00 -20.30
CA ASN A 300 -6.45 9.66 -20.53
C ASN A 300 -6.85 9.80 -22.01
N PRO A 301 -7.16 8.69 -22.72
CA PRO A 301 -7.56 8.73 -24.13
C PRO A 301 -8.82 9.56 -24.43
N PHE A 302 -9.63 9.87 -23.42
CA PHE A 302 -10.85 10.65 -23.59
C PHE A 302 -10.61 12.16 -23.47
N VAL A 303 -9.42 12.58 -23.02
CA VAL A 303 -9.06 13.97 -22.78
C VAL A 303 -7.91 14.42 -23.69
N THR A 304 -6.99 13.51 -24.04
CA THR A 304 -5.78 13.85 -24.79
C THR A 304 -6.12 14.38 -26.19
N ASN A 305 -5.44 15.47 -26.58
CA ASN A 305 -5.52 16.07 -27.91
C ASN A 305 -4.14 16.39 -28.50
N ASN A 306 -3.06 15.94 -27.85
CA ASN A 306 -1.67 16.17 -28.25
C ASN A 306 -1.05 14.86 -28.74
N ALA A 307 -0.44 14.89 -29.93
CA ALA A 307 0.19 13.72 -30.55
C ALA A 307 1.39 13.14 -29.73
N ALA A 308 2.03 13.94 -28.88
CA ALA A 308 3.09 13.48 -27.98
C ALA A 308 2.54 12.64 -26.82
N THR A 309 1.47 13.12 -26.18
CA THR A 309 0.83 12.44 -25.04
C THR A 309 -0.09 11.31 -25.46
N ASP A 310 -0.69 11.40 -26.66
CA ASP A 310 -1.47 10.32 -27.28
C ASP A 310 -0.73 8.98 -27.26
N PHE A 311 0.61 9.00 -27.35
CA PHE A 311 1.44 7.80 -27.27
C PHE A 311 1.24 6.99 -25.97
N PHE A 312 1.00 7.68 -24.86
CA PHE A 312 0.78 7.12 -23.52
C PHE A 312 -0.70 6.99 -23.15
N ALA A 313 -1.59 7.40 -24.06
CA ALA A 313 -3.03 7.39 -23.85
C ALA A 313 -3.71 6.23 -24.60
N CYS A 314 -3.18 5.01 -24.48
CA CYS A 314 -3.89 3.84 -25.01
C CYS A 314 -5.12 3.50 -24.16
N GLY A 315 -5.04 3.71 -22.84
CA GLY A 315 -6.06 3.32 -21.88
C GLY A 315 -6.47 1.85 -22.07
N ASN A 316 -7.77 1.60 -22.12
CA ASN A 316 -8.25 0.25 -22.42
C ASN A 316 -8.04 -0.14 -23.89
N GLY A 317 -7.93 0.80 -24.82
CA GLY A 317 -7.67 0.61 -26.25
C GLY A 317 -8.37 1.64 -27.12
N LEU A 318 -8.29 1.49 -28.45
CA LEU A 318 -8.81 2.47 -29.41
C LEU A 318 -10.23 2.12 -29.87
N GLN A 319 -11.16 3.06 -29.78
CA GLN A 319 -12.49 2.92 -30.38
C GLN A 319 -12.42 3.08 -31.90
N ILE A 320 -12.71 2.02 -32.65
CA ILE A 320 -12.77 2.00 -34.12
C ILE A 320 -14.17 1.53 -34.53
N GLY A 321 -15.04 2.49 -34.84
CA GLY A 321 -16.46 2.22 -35.08
C GLY A 321 -17.17 1.78 -33.80
N SER A 322 -17.86 0.64 -33.84
CA SER A 322 -18.50 0.03 -32.66
C SER A 322 -17.63 -0.99 -31.93
N THR A 323 -16.39 -1.19 -32.40
CA THR A 323 -15.45 -2.14 -31.81
C THR A 323 -14.29 -1.39 -31.22
N THR A 324 -13.92 -1.72 -30.00
CA THR A 324 -12.66 -1.25 -29.44
C THR A 324 -11.58 -2.26 -29.81
N GLN A 325 -10.38 -1.79 -30.19
CA GLN A 325 -9.24 -2.62 -30.58
C GLN A 325 -8.02 -2.30 -29.72
N ALA A 326 -7.13 -3.26 -29.54
CA ALA A 326 -5.84 -3.02 -28.89
C ALA A 326 -5.03 -1.95 -29.64
N CYS A 327 -4.33 -1.06 -28.93
CA CYS A 327 -3.48 -0.05 -29.55
C CYS A 327 -2.28 -0.70 -30.23
N ARG A 328 -2.03 -0.30 -31.49
CA ARG A 328 -0.91 -0.75 -32.32
C ARG A 328 -0.32 0.46 -33.03
N TYR A 329 0.71 1.03 -32.42
CA TYR A 329 1.39 2.22 -32.92
C TYR A 329 1.75 2.09 -34.41
N GLY A 330 1.31 3.06 -35.22
CA GLY A 330 1.54 3.12 -36.66
C GLY A 330 0.68 2.18 -37.50
N ALA A 331 -0.06 1.25 -36.90
CA ALA A 331 -0.99 0.37 -37.60
C ALA A 331 -2.45 0.84 -37.48
N ASN A 332 -2.90 1.22 -36.29
CA ASN A 332 -4.27 1.70 -36.06
C ASN A 332 -4.37 3.00 -35.24
N GLY A 333 -3.25 3.66 -34.96
CA GLY A 333 -3.20 4.94 -34.25
C GLY A 333 -1.81 5.35 -33.82
N THR A 334 -1.76 6.43 -33.04
CA THR A 334 -0.56 7.01 -32.41
C THR A 334 -0.36 6.55 -30.97
N ALA A 335 -1.38 5.94 -30.35
CA ALA A 335 -1.28 5.38 -29.01
C ALA A 335 -0.52 4.06 -28.99
N MET A 336 0.23 3.83 -27.91
CA MET A 336 1.03 2.62 -27.72
C MET A 336 0.96 2.06 -26.31
N LEU A 337 1.07 2.93 -25.30
CA LEU A 337 1.24 2.54 -23.91
C LEU A 337 0.00 2.85 -23.08
N THR A 338 -0.28 1.99 -22.11
CA THR A 338 -1.35 2.13 -21.11
C THR A 338 -0.74 2.23 -19.74
N ASP A 339 -1.17 3.20 -18.91
CA ASP A 339 -0.93 3.20 -17.47
C ASP A 339 -1.73 2.04 -16.86
N SER A 340 -1.03 0.97 -16.47
CA SER A 340 -1.70 -0.25 -16.01
C SER A 340 -2.55 -0.04 -14.77
N TRP A 341 -2.09 0.77 -13.82
CA TRP A 341 -2.88 1.01 -12.61
C TRP A 341 -4.13 1.84 -12.94
N GLY A 342 -3.96 2.99 -13.60
CA GLY A 342 -5.07 3.91 -13.83
C GLY A 342 -6.19 3.35 -14.74
N PHE A 343 -5.89 2.36 -15.58
CA PHE A 343 -6.84 1.80 -16.56
C PHE A 343 -7.18 0.33 -16.38
N GLU A 344 -6.30 -0.50 -15.83
CA GLU A 344 -6.46 -1.95 -15.82
C GLU A 344 -6.65 -2.54 -14.42
N THR A 345 -6.73 -1.72 -13.37
CA THR A 345 -7.11 -2.14 -12.01
C THR A 345 -8.52 -1.64 -11.62
N SER A 346 -8.89 -1.81 -10.35
CA SER A 346 -10.10 -1.25 -9.76
C SER A 346 -10.11 0.28 -9.85
N THR A 347 -11.27 0.88 -10.12
CA THR A 347 -11.40 2.34 -10.24
C THR A 347 -11.19 3.11 -8.95
N THR A 348 -11.21 2.43 -7.81
CA THR A 348 -11.05 3.00 -6.47
C THR A 348 -9.74 2.63 -5.80
N ASP A 349 -8.95 1.75 -6.41
CA ASP A 349 -7.58 1.50 -5.97
C ASP A 349 -6.69 2.58 -6.58
N LEU A 350 -6.29 3.55 -5.75
CA LEU A 350 -5.49 4.69 -6.20
C LEU A 350 -4.00 4.35 -6.34
N GLY A 351 -3.55 3.21 -5.81
CA GLY A 351 -2.17 2.75 -5.92
C GLY A 351 -1.14 3.72 -5.38
N TYR A 352 -1.43 4.37 -4.25
CA TYR A 352 -0.50 5.33 -3.63
C TYR A 352 0.88 4.69 -3.48
N SER A 353 1.89 5.31 -4.08
CA SER A 353 3.26 4.81 -4.15
C SER A 353 4.28 5.75 -3.53
N ASN A 354 3.85 6.88 -2.98
CA ASN A 354 4.66 7.78 -2.18
C ASN A 354 3.94 8.05 -0.85
N PHE A 355 4.62 7.76 0.27
CA PHE A 355 4.01 7.87 1.60
C PHE A 355 3.97 9.31 2.12
N GLU A 356 4.90 10.17 1.68
CA GLU A 356 5.00 11.54 2.20
C GLU A 356 3.93 12.46 1.61
N GLN A 357 3.46 12.15 0.40
CA GLN A 357 2.56 13.01 -0.37
C GLN A 357 1.16 12.42 -0.57
N ASP A 358 0.91 11.17 -0.16
CA ASP A 358 -0.32 10.43 -0.45
C ASP A 358 -0.68 10.45 -1.95
N LYS A 359 0.34 10.17 -2.78
CA LYS A 359 0.23 10.21 -4.25
C LYS A 359 0.78 8.94 -4.89
N ARG A 360 0.23 8.60 -6.05
CA ARG A 360 0.80 7.60 -6.95
C ARG A 360 1.77 8.29 -7.91
N LEU A 361 3.08 8.14 -7.70
CA LEU A 361 4.12 8.80 -8.51
C LEU A 361 4.94 7.80 -9.34
N ASP A 362 5.05 6.57 -8.88
CA ASP A 362 5.66 5.45 -9.61
C ASP A 362 4.67 4.77 -10.54
N PHE A 363 5.08 4.58 -11.80
CA PHE A 363 4.23 4.01 -12.84
C PHE A 363 4.82 2.76 -13.47
N LEU A 364 3.93 1.89 -13.92
CA LEU A 364 4.21 0.82 -14.86
C LEU A 364 3.25 0.93 -16.04
N PHE A 365 3.81 1.24 -17.20
CA PHE A 365 3.12 1.25 -18.47
C PHE A 365 3.51 0.03 -19.29
N HIS A 366 2.59 -0.43 -20.14
CA HIS A 366 2.91 -1.45 -21.14
C HIS A 366 2.19 -1.23 -22.45
N SER A 367 2.71 -1.86 -23.51
CA SER A 367 2.02 -2.00 -24.80
C SER A 367 1.19 -3.28 -24.84
N SER A 368 0.22 -3.33 -25.74
CA SER A 368 -0.62 -4.52 -25.94
C SER A 368 0.11 -5.72 -26.58
N GLY A 369 1.34 -5.56 -27.08
CA GLY A 369 2.06 -6.60 -27.84
C GLY A 369 1.33 -7.04 -29.13
N GLY A 370 0.46 -6.18 -29.67
CA GLY A 370 -0.46 -6.55 -30.74
C GLY A 370 -1.67 -7.35 -30.26
N GLY A 371 -2.16 -7.07 -29.04
CA GLY A 371 -3.27 -7.77 -28.39
C GLY A 371 -2.89 -9.11 -27.75
N ARG A 372 -1.59 -9.34 -27.50
CA ARG A 372 -1.05 -10.59 -26.94
C ARG A 372 -0.66 -10.47 -25.47
N LEU A 373 -0.54 -9.26 -24.94
CA LEU A 373 -0.21 -9.02 -23.55
C LEU A 373 -1.42 -8.60 -22.74
N CYS A 374 -1.40 -8.95 -21.47
CA CYS A 374 -2.38 -8.55 -20.47
C CYS A 374 -1.66 -8.28 -19.16
N MET A 375 -1.92 -7.14 -18.53
CA MET A 375 -1.53 -6.91 -17.14
C MET A 375 -2.31 -7.88 -16.26
N GLN A 376 -1.57 -8.74 -15.55
CA GLN A 376 -2.11 -9.74 -14.63
C GLN A 376 -2.34 -9.17 -13.25
N HIS A 377 -1.42 -8.36 -12.73
CA HIS A 377 -1.54 -7.75 -11.42
C HIS A 377 -0.60 -6.56 -11.30
N SER A 378 -1.09 -5.41 -10.83
CA SER A 378 -0.28 -4.26 -10.47
C SER A 378 -0.48 -4.02 -8.97
N THR A 379 0.61 -3.94 -8.21
CA THR A 379 0.57 -3.98 -6.74
C THR A 379 1.73 -3.21 -6.13
N ILE A 380 1.52 -2.69 -4.91
CA ILE A 380 2.61 -2.32 -4.03
C ILE A 380 3.25 -3.61 -3.54
N ALA A 381 4.58 -3.68 -3.60
CA ALA A 381 5.32 -4.86 -3.24
C ALA A 381 5.64 -4.84 -1.74
N TRP A 382 4.62 -5.09 -0.92
CA TRP A 382 4.66 -5.08 0.55
C TRP A 382 5.71 -6.03 1.15
N ASP A 383 6.09 -7.06 0.42
CA ASP A 383 7.16 -8.01 0.76
C ASP A 383 8.58 -7.40 0.69
N LEU A 384 8.75 -6.17 0.20
CA LEU A 384 10.03 -5.44 0.17
C LEU A 384 10.27 -4.52 1.37
N GLN A 385 9.39 -4.52 2.37
CA GLN A 385 9.63 -3.78 3.61
C GLN A 385 10.92 -4.21 4.32
N ALA A 386 11.46 -3.33 5.15
CA ALA A 386 12.65 -3.65 5.94
C ALA A 386 12.40 -4.81 6.92
N ASP A 387 11.19 -4.90 7.46
CA ASP A 387 10.71 -6.00 8.30
C ASP A 387 9.32 -6.48 7.82
N PRO A 388 9.27 -7.36 6.81
CA PRO A 388 8.01 -7.84 6.25
C PRO A 388 7.25 -8.77 7.21
N ASP A 389 7.89 -9.25 8.27
CA ASP A 389 7.29 -10.14 9.28
C ASP A 389 6.74 -9.36 10.50
N GLY A 390 6.83 -8.02 10.50
CA GLY A 390 6.13 -7.14 11.44
C GLY A 390 6.57 -7.24 12.91
N GLN A 391 7.81 -7.69 13.18
CA GLN A 391 8.31 -7.77 14.54
C GLN A 391 8.63 -6.38 15.13
N GLY A 392 9.01 -5.40 14.31
CA GLY A 392 9.35 -4.02 14.71
C GLY A 392 8.52 -2.89 14.08
N GLY A 393 7.50 -3.20 13.27
CA GLY A 393 6.66 -2.20 12.60
C GLY A 393 6.96 -2.05 11.11
N VAL A 394 6.01 -1.49 10.35
CA VAL A 394 6.14 -1.24 8.90
C VAL A 394 7.18 -0.14 8.68
N THR A 395 8.40 -0.53 8.33
CA THR A 395 9.48 0.41 8.07
C THR A 395 9.96 0.24 6.64
N TRP A 396 9.84 1.31 5.84
CA TRP A 396 10.21 1.31 4.44
C TRP A 396 11.65 1.79 4.23
N LEU A 397 12.29 1.27 3.18
CA LEU A 397 13.67 1.60 2.82
C LEU A 397 13.78 2.84 1.93
N SER A 398 12.66 3.54 1.70
CA SER A 398 12.53 4.72 0.83
C SER A 398 11.28 5.52 1.20
N ASP A 399 11.17 6.75 0.69
CA ASP A 399 9.97 7.60 0.67
C ASP A 399 8.87 7.11 -0.29
N HIS A 400 9.25 6.24 -1.21
CA HIS A 400 8.34 5.57 -2.11
C HIS A 400 8.11 4.11 -1.71
N PHE A 401 6.95 3.59 -2.09
CA PHE A 401 6.65 2.17 -2.07
C PHE A 401 7.03 1.53 -3.41
N PRO A 402 7.68 0.37 -3.41
CA PRO A 402 8.01 -0.33 -4.64
C PRO A 402 6.73 -0.79 -5.35
N VAL A 403 6.63 -0.53 -6.66
CA VAL A 403 5.51 -0.93 -7.51
C VAL A 403 5.90 -2.12 -8.37
N ARG A 404 5.11 -3.19 -8.31
CA ARG A 404 5.27 -4.43 -9.09
C ARG A 404 4.15 -4.57 -10.10
N GLY A 405 4.51 -5.03 -11.30
CA GLY A 405 3.59 -5.41 -12.36
C GLY A 405 3.90 -6.79 -12.89
N ASP A 406 2.91 -7.69 -12.82
CA ASP A 406 2.92 -8.99 -13.46
C ASP A 406 2.28 -8.88 -14.84
N PHE A 407 3.02 -9.19 -15.91
CA PHE A 407 2.51 -9.14 -17.28
C PHE A 407 2.58 -10.52 -17.92
N GLY A 408 1.50 -10.94 -18.56
CA GLY A 408 1.40 -12.27 -19.16
C GLY A 408 0.74 -12.28 -20.52
N MET A 409 0.65 -13.47 -21.10
CA MET A 409 -0.10 -13.67 -22.33
C MET A 409 -1.58 -13.42 -22.10
N ALA A 410 -2.21 -12.67 -23.00
CA ALA A 410 -3.65 -12.40 -22.96
C ALA A 410 -4.45 -13.71 -22.93
N ASN A 411 -5.36 -13.82 -21.96
CA ASN A 411 -6.27 -14.94 -21.78
C ASN A 411 -7.61 -14.43 -21.23
N SER A 412 -8.60 -15.31 -21.12
CA SER A 412 -9.85 -14.99 -20.44
C SER A 412 -9.60 -14.61 -18.97
N PHE A 413 -10.13 -13.46 -18.58
CA PHE A 413 -10.14 -12.89 -17.23
C PHE A 413 -8.75 -12.59 -16.68
N CYS A 414 -7.80 -12.30 -17.56
CA CYS A 414 -6.41 -12.15 -17.19
C CYS A 414 -6.10 -10.83 -16.44
N SER A 415 -7.05 -9.90 -16.31
CA SER A 415 -6.85 -8.59 -15.66
C SER A 415 -7.99 -8.29 -14.67
N PRO A 416 -7.70 -7.60 -13.54
CA PRO A 416 -8.73 -7.12 -12.60
C PRO A 416 -9.56 -5.95 -13.14
N ASN A 417 -9.29 -5.47 -14.37
CA ASN A 417 -10.05 -4.41 -15.00
C ASN A 417 -11.55 -4.69 -14.92
N ASP A 418 -12.31 -3.74 -14.40
CA ASP A 418 -13.75 -3.88 -14.19
C ASP A 418 -14.55 -2.88 -15.04
N ALA A 419 -13.90 -2.20 -16.00
CA ALA A 419 -14.55 -1.23 -16.85
C ALA A 419 -15.65 -1.88 -17.71
N PRO A 420 -16.77 -1.19 -17.93
CA PRO A 420 -17.82 -1.67 -18.83
C PRO A 420 -17.37 -1.68 -20.31
N SER A 421 -16.39 -0.85 -20.69
CA SER A 421 -15.97 -0.56 -22.06
C SER A 421 -14.54 -1.04 -22.40
N VAL A 422 -14.22 -2.31 -22.10
CA VAL A 422 -12.90 -2.90 -22.45
C VAL A 422 -12.93 -3.48 -23.88
N PRO A 423 -11.91 -3.24 -24.74
CA PRO A 423 -11.82 -3.78 -26.11
C PRO A 423 -11.77 -5.26 -26.25
N LEU A 424 -11.35 -5.93 -25.20
CA LEU A 424 -11.40 -7.37 -25.12
C LEU A 424 -12.18 -7.66 -23.84
N PRO A 425 -13.52 -7.69 -23.90
CA PRO A 425 -14.36 -8.05 -22.76
C PRO A 425 -13.99 -9.42 -22.18
N SER A 426 -13.30 -10.26 -22.95
CA SER A 426 -12.76 -11.52 -22.45
C SER A 426 -11.63 -11.33 -21.44
N MET A 427 -10.88 -10.23 -21.44
CA MET A 427 -9.70 -10.05 -20.56
C MET A 427 -10.04 -9.45 -19.18
N LYS A 428 -11.18 -8.76 -19.07
CA LYS A 428 -11.64 -8.12 -17.83
C LYS A 428 -12.06 -9.17 -16.78
N ALA A 429 -12.17 -8.79 -15.51
CA ALA A 429 -12.61 -9.71 -14.46
C ALA A 429 -14.00 -10.31 -14.78
N HIS A 430 -14.19 -11.60 -14.50
CA HIS A 430 -15.47 -12.27 -14.67
C HIS A 430 -16.41 -11.93 -13.50
N GLU A 431 -17.55 -11.33 -13.81
CA GLU A 431 -18.55 -10.98 -12.79
C GLU A 431 -19.37 -12.20 -12.38
N LEU A 432 -19.38 -12.50 -11.08
CA LEU A 432 -20.18 -13.55 -10.46
C LEU A 432 -21.58 -13.01 -10.16
N GLN A 433 -22.63 -13.78 -10.51
CA GLN A 433 -24.02 -13.29 -10.50
C GLN A 433 -24.92 -14.13 -9.59
N PHE A 434 -24.95 -13.74 -8.33
CA PHE A 434 -25.85 -14.37 -7.37
C PHE A 434 -27.30 -13.94 -7.60
N GLY A 435 -28.21 -14.86 -7.34
CA GLY A 435 -29.64 -14.62 -7.35
C GLY A 435 -30.06 -13.70 -6.21
N ASP A 436 -31.32 -13.27 -6.29
CA ASP A 436 -31.93 -12.43 -5.25
C ASP A 436 -31.82 -13.10 -3.86
N THR A 437 -31.38 -12.34 -2.85
CA THR A 437 -31.23 -12.82 -1.46
C THR A 437 -32.58 -13.13 -0.80
N THR A 438 -33.70 -12.72 -1.43
CA THR A 438 -35.08 -13.01 -1.03
C THR A 438 -35.65 -14.31 -1.59
N CYS A 439 -34.89 -15.02 -2.42
CA CYS A 439 -35.31 -16.30 -2.99
C CYS A 439 -35.71 -17.31 -1.91
N LEU A 440 -36.50 -18.33 -2.25
CA LEU A 440 -36.89 -19.38 -1.32
C LEU A 440 -36.65 -20.76 -1.90
N ASP A 441 -36.14 -21.66 -1.07
CA ASP A 441 -35.95 -23.05 -1.46
C ASP A 441 -37.30 -23.72 -1.73
N GLY A 442 -37.47 -24.22 -2.97
CA GLY A 442 -38.64 -25.00 -3.37
C GLY A 442 -39.74 -24.24 -4.11
N THR A 443 -39.67 -22.91 -4.28
CA THR A 443 -40.68 -22.14 -5.03
C THR A 443 -40.26 -21.85 -6.48
N GLY A 444 -40.07 -22.89 -7.30
CA GLY A 444 -40.04 -22.81 -8.77
C GLY A 444 -38.84 -22.10 -9.44
N ASN A 445 -38.21 -21.13 -8.78
CA ASN A 445 -36.92 -20.55 -9.14
C ASN A 445 -35.95 -20.89 -8.01
N PRO A 446 -34.95 -21.77 -8.23
CA PRO A 446 -34.03 -22.17 -7.17
C PRO A 446 -33.27 -20.95 -6.65
N CYS A 447 -33.04 -20.89 -5.33
CA CYS A 447 -32.12 -19.94 -4.72
C CYS A 447 -30.73 -20.13 -5.32
N HIS A 448 -30.37 -19.31 -6.30
CA HIS A 448 -29.09 -19.39 -6.96
C HIS A 448 -28.05 -18.62 -6.15
N GLN A 449 -27.53 -19.23 -5.10
CA GLN A 449 -26.49 -18.65 -4.25
C GLN A 449 -25.10 -19.25 -4.49
N ASP A 450 -25.04 -20.28 -5.32
CA ASP A 450 -23.81 -20.95 -5.72
C ASP A 450 -23.42 -20.54 -7.13
N GLU A 451 -22.25 -19.95 -7.27
CA GLU A 451 -21.60 -19.73 -8.56
C GLU A 451 -20.49 -20.76 -8.74
N ILE A 452 -20.61 -21.58 -9.80
CA ILE A 452 -19.67 -22.66 -10.09
C ILE A 452 -19.03 -22.41 -11.46
N ILE A 453 -17.77 -21.97 -11.46
CA ILE A 453 -16.98 -21.80 -12.68
C ILE A 453 -16.09 -23.02 -12.86
N SER A 454 -16.36 -23.81 -13.90
CA SER A 454 -15.63 -25.05 -14.20
C SER A 454 -14.86 -24.95 -15.53
N PRO A 455 -13.97 -25.91 -15.84
CA PRO A 455 -13.31 -25.97 -17.14
C PRO A 455 -14.33 -26.09 -18.29
N PRO A 456 -14.04 -25.51 -19.47
CA PRO A 456 -12.77 -24.90 -19.86
C PRO A 456 -12.61 -23.44 -19.45
N THR A 457 -13.60 -22.83 -18.79
CA THR A 457 -13.60 -21.42 -18.40
C THR A 457 -12.62 -21.15 -17.26
N ALA A 458 -12.65 -21.99 -16.21
CA ALA A 458 -11.68 -21.98 -15.12
C ALA A 458 -10.45 -22.83 -15.49
N ARG A 459 -9.45 -22.18 -16.08
CA ARG A 459 -8.20 -22.79 -16.53
C ARG A 459 -7.07 -21.77 -16.58
N ILE A 460 -5.98 -22.04 -15.86
CA ILE A 460 -4.71 -21.32 -16.04
C ILE A 460 -4.03 -21.85 -17.32
N GLN A 461 -4.30 -21.20 -18.45
CA GLN A 461 -3.87 -21.67 -19.76
C GLN A 461 -2.35 -21.52 -19.97
N HIS A 462 -1.77 -20.40 -19.53
CA HIS A 462 -0.34 -20.07 -19.71
C HIS A 462 0.40 -19.98 -18.38
N GLY A 463 1.71 -20.23 -18.42
CA GLY A 463 2.60 -20.21 -17.26
C GLY A 463 2.67 -18.84 -16.61
N GLY A 464 2.28 -18.78 -15.33
CA GLY A 464 2.28 -17.57 -14.51
C GLY A 464 1.08 -16.64 -14.75
N ASN A 465 0.09 -17.04 -15.55
CA ASN A 465 -1.14 -16.28 -15.69
C ASN A 465 -2.01 -16.41 -14.44
N SER A 466 -2.88 -15.44 -14.23
CA SER A 466 -3.99 -15.51 -13.28
C SER A 466 -5.34 -15.37 -13.99
N GLN A 467 -6.41 -15.74 -13.31
CA GLN A 467 -7.77 -15.34 -13.69
C GLN A 467 -8.41 -14.52 -12.58
N TRP A 468 -9.18 -13.51 -12.95
CA TRP A 468 -9.82 -12.58 -12.04
C TRP A 468 -11.33 -12.71 -12.10
N PHE A 469 -11.95 -12.70 -10.94
CA PHE A 469 -13.38 -12.69 -10.76
C PHE A 469 -13.76 -11.48 -9.90
N ILE A 470 -14.98 -10.98 -10.03
CA ILE A 470 -15.47 -9.84 -9.27
C ILE A 470 -16.86 -10.14 -8.70
N ILE A 471 -17.03 -9.83 -7.42
CA ILE A 471 -18.30 -9.86 -6.69
C ILE A 471 -18.72 -8.40 -6.49
N ARG A 472 -19.89 -8.03 -7.01
CA ARG A 472 -20.46 -6.67 -6.85
C ARG A 472 -21.59 -6.58 -5.82
N GLN A 473 -22.01 -7.71 -5.29
CA GLN A 473 -23.04 -7.79 -4.26
C GLN A 473 -22.37 -7.80 -2.89
N ALA A 474 -22.96 -7.08 -1.93
CA ALA A 474 -22.49 -7.12 -0.55
C ALA A 474 -22.98 -8.41 0.11
N GLY A 475 -22.20 -9.00 1.00
CA GLY A 475 -22.62 -10.24 1.65
C GLY A 475 -21.53 -10.98 2.40
N SER A 476 -21.88 -12.16 2.86
CA SER A 476 -20.95 -13.14 3.39
C SER A 476 -20.75 -14.23 2.33
N TYR A 477 -19.52 -14.61 2.07
CA TYR A 477 -19.20 -15.57 1.01
C TYR A 477 -18.30 -16.67 1.53
N SER A 478 -18.49 -17.89 1.03
CA SER A 478 -17.50 -18.97 1.13
C SER A 478 -16.95 -19.29 -0.24
N ILE A 479 -15.63 -19.43 -0.34
CA ILE A 479 -14.94 -19.66 -1.61
C ILE A 479 -14.13 -20.95 -1.51
N ASP A 480 -14.33 -21.84 -2.48
CA ASP A 480 -13.57 -23.08 -2.61
C ASP A 480 -12.98 -23.24 -4.01
N ILE A 481 -11.84 -23.92 -4.08
CA ILE A 481 -11.22 -24.35 -5.33
C ILE A 481 -11.00 -25.86 -5.29
N THR A 482 -11.62 -26.55 -6.24
CA THR A 482 -11.35 -27.96 -6.50
C THR A 482 -10.44 -28.12 -7.71
N GLU A 483 -9.33 -28.83 -7.55
CA GLU A 483 -8.34 -29.05 -8.61
C GLU A 483 -8.79 -30.11 -9.63
N GLY A 484 -8.58 -29.86 -10.93
CA GLY A 484 -8.88 -30.80 -12.02
C GLY A 484 -7.87 -31.95 -12.19
N GLY A 485 -7.04 -32.21 -11.18
CA GLY A 485 -6.07 -33.31 -11.15
C GLY A 485 -4.70 -33.03 -11.79
N GLN A 486 -4.48 -31.84 -12.34
CA GLN A 486 -3.18 -31.42 -12.89
C GLN A 486 -2.53 -30.36 -12.01
N GLY A 487 -2.14 -30.65 -10.77
CA GLY A 487 -1.43 -29.72 -9.87
C GLY A 487 -2.30 -28.63 -9.26
N LYS A 488 -1.69 -27.78 -8.41
CA LYS A 488 -2.41 -26.92 -7.48
C LYS A 488 -2.76 -25.54 -8.05
N VAL A 489 -3.95 -25.07 -7.69
CA VAL A 489 -4.43 -23.69 -7.95
C VAL A 489 -4.86 -23.12 -6.60
N ALA A 490 -4.39 -21.91 -6.30
CA ALA A 490 -4.81 -21.15 -5.12
C ALA A 490 -5.65 -19.95 -5.55
N PHE A 491 -6.27 -19.30 -4.57
CA PHE A 491 -6.91 -18.01 -4.75
C PHE A 491 -6.52 -17.02 -3.66
N GLU A 492 -6.68 -15.75 -4.01
CA GLU A 492 -6.51 -14.59 -3.14
C GLU A 492 -7.73 -13.68 -3.33
N VAL A 493 -8.22 -13.07 -2.25
CA VAL A 493 -9.37 -12.17 -2.28
C VAL A 493 -8.91 -10.76 -1.94
N TYR A 494 -9.35 -9.77 -2.69
CA TYR A 494 -8.94 -8.37 -2.54
C TYR A 494 -10.15 -7.46 -2.41
N HIS A 495 -9.99 -6.40 -1.62
CA HIS A 495 -10.95 -5.30 -1.54
C HIS A 495 -10.73 -4.33 -2.71
N HIS A 496 -11.78 -3.71 -3.23
CA HIS A 496 -11.67 -2.82 -4.40
C HIS A 496 -10.79 -1.58 -4.21
N THR A 497 -10.49 -1.18 -2.98
CA THR A 497 -9.63 -0.01 -2.70
C THR A 497 -8.15 -0.37 -2.57
N ASP A 498 -7.82 -1.65 -2.43
CA ASP A 498 -6.44 -2.12 -2.29
C ASP A 498 -6.32 -3.51 -2.93
N LEU A 499 -5.89 -3.56 -4.19
CA LEU A 499 -5.55 -4.81 -4.86
C LEU A 499 -4.11 -5.24 -4.57
N SER A 500 -3.40 -4.57 -3.66
CA SER A 500 -2.02 -4.90 -3.31
C SER A 500 -1.91 -5.87 -2.14
N ARG A 501 -2.94 -5.95 -1.29
CA ARG A 501 -2.99 -6.85 -0.14
C ARG A 501 -4.27 -7.68 -0.15
N PRO A 502 -4.17 -9.01 -0.14
CA PRO A 502 -5.36 -9.83 -0.01
C PRO A 502 -5.99 -9.64 1.37
N ILE A 503 -7.31 -9.59 1.44
CA ILE A 503 -8.04 -9.60 2.70
C ILE A 503 -7.95 -10.99 3.34
N SER A 504 -7.88 -11.01 4.66
CA SER A 504 -7.89 -12.27 5.41
C SER A 504 -9.28 -12.90 5.40
N PRO A 505 -9.38 -14.23 5.42
CA PRO A 505 -10.66 -14.89 5.62
C PRO A 505 -11.17 -14.66 7.04
N PHE A 506 -12.49 -14.75 7.21
CA PHE A 506 -13.15 -14.68 8.52
C PHE A 506 -12.66 -15.81 9.45
N ASP A 507 -12.47 -17.00 8.89
CA ASP A 507 -11.88 -18.15 9.56
C ASP A 507 -10.94 -18.91 8.60
N GLU A 508 -9.86 -19.46 9.15
CA GLU A 508 -8.94 -20.33 8.40
C GLU A 508 -9.54 -21.73 8.19
N ASP A 509 -10.42 -22.14 9.10
CA ASP A 509 -11.15 -23.40 8.99
C ASP A 509 -12.27 -23.25 7.94
N PRO A 510 -12.24 -24.02 6.84
CA PRO A 510 -13.25 -23.92 5.80
C PRO A 510 -14.61 -24.41 6.31
N THR A 511 -15.66 -23.78 5.80
CA THR A 511 -17.04 -24.27 5.90
C THR A 511 -17.29 -25.42 4.92
N GLU A 512 -18.49 -25.99 4.91
CA GLU A 512 -18.86 -26.98 3.88
C GLU A 512 -18.79 -26.43 2.43
N TRP A 513 -18.81 -25.11 2.25
CA TRP A 513 -18.67 -24.43 0.95
C TRP A 513 -17.29 -23.78 0.73
N GLY A 514 -16.33 -24.00 1.64
CA GLY A 514 -14.98 -23.45 1.54
C GLY A 514 -14.68 -22.31 2.51
N THR A 515 -13.66 -21.53 2.17
CA THR A 515 -13.06 -20.51 3.04
C THR A 515 -13.99 -19.32 3.21
N PRO A 516 -14.39 -18.96 4.44
CA PRO A 516 -15.38 -17.90 4.69
C PRO A 516 -14.76 -16.49 4.65
N TYR A 517 -15.50 -15.52 4.11
CA TYR A 517 -15.14 -14.10 4.02
C TYR A 517 -16.33 -13.20 4.32
N SER A 518 -16.12 -12.13 5.09
CA SER A 518 -17.09 -11.05 5.25
C SER A 518 -16.82 -9.98 4.18
N MET A 519 -17.82 -9.66 3.36
CA MET A 519 -17.68 -8.78 2.19
C MET A 519 -18.76 -7.68 2.15
N PRO A 520 -18.81 -6.76 3.14
CA PRO A 520 -19.80 -5.68 3.22
C PRO A 520 -19.73 -4.61 2.13
N ALA A 521 -18.53 -4.29 1.65
CA ALA A 521 -18.26 -3.12 0.82
C ALA A 521 -17.76 -3.54 -0.57
N PRO A 522 -18.65 -4.10 -1.43
CA PRO A 522 -18.26 -4.51 -2.76
C PRO A 522 -17.84 -3.29 -3.61
N PRO A 523 -17.04 -3.49 -4.67
CA PRO A 523 -16.67 -4.80 -5.18
C PRO A 523 -15.54 -5.52 -4.42
N TYR A 524 -15.53 -6.84 -4.53
CA TYR A 524 -14.41 -7.70 -4.12
C TYR A 524 -13.88 -8.45 -5.33
N TYR A 525 -12.57 -8.67 -5.36
CA TYR A 525 -11.88 -9.31 -6.47
C TYR A 525 -11.28 -10.64 -6.01
N ILE A 526 -11.49 -11.70 -6.78
CA ILE A 526 -10.87 -13.00 -6.54
C ILE A 526 -9.84 -13.22 -7.63
N ARG A 527 -8.58 -13.42 -7.25
CA ARG A 527 -7.50 -13.80 -8.15
C ARG A 527 -7.21 -15.28 -7.98
N THR A 528 -7.25 -16.06 -9.05
CA THR A 528 -6.80 -17.45 -9.06
C THR A 528 -5.46 -17.57 -9.77
N LEU A 529 -4.56 -18.38 -9.23
CA LEU A 529 -3.22 -18.59 -9.77
C LEU A 529 -2.72 -20.01 -9.54
N ALA A 530 -1.88 -20.51 -10.44
CA ALA A 530 -1.20 -21.78 -10.21
C ALA A 530 -0.14 -21.64 -9.12
N VAL A 531 -0.06 -22.62 -8.22
CA VAL A 531 0.92 -22.66 -7.14
C VAL A 531 1.67 -23.99 -7.12
N ASP A 532 2.89 -23.97 -6.59
CA ASP A 532 3.70 -25.16 -6.37
C ASP A 532 3.29 -25.89 -5.09
N SER A 533 4.02 -26.96 -4.73
CA SER A 533 3.73 -27.71 -3.51
C SER A 533 3.91 -26.93 -2.21
N SER A 534 4.64 -25.81 -2.24
CA SER A 534 4.87 -24.92 -1.10
C SER A 534 3.82 -23.80 -1.00
N GLY A 535 2.91 -23.69 -1.96
CA GLY A 535 1.92 -22.62 -2.03
C GLY A 535 2.43 -21.34 -2.70
N LYS A 536 3.68 -21.32 -3.18
CA LYS A 536 4.21 -20.18 -3.96
C LYS A 536 3.73 -20.25 -5.40
N GLN A 537 3.57 -19.11 -6.05
CA GLN A 537 3.13 -19.03 -7.44
C GLN A 537 4.04 -19.85 -8.38
N ASP A 538 3.47 -20.85 -9.07
CA ASP A 538 4.15 -21.66 -10.08
C ASP A 538 4.02 -20.99 -11.45
N ARG A 539 5.04 -20.21 -11.82
CA ARG A 539 5.10 -19.49 -13.09
C ARG A 539 5.33 -20.41 -14.30
N SER A 540 5.63 -21.68 -14.09
CA SER A 540 5.85 -22.67 -15.14
C SER A 540 4.61 -23.50 -15.48
N ALA A 541 3.65 -23.56 -14.56
CA ALA A 541 2.40 -24.30 -14.68
C ALA A 541 1.53 -23.84 -15.86
N LYS A 542 1.22 -24.76 -16.77
CA LYS A 542 0.32 -24.51 -17.91
C LYS A 542 -0.86 -25.47 -17.86
N MET A 543 -1.96 -25.08 -18.50
CA MET A 543 -3.17 -25.90 -18.65
C MET A 543 -3.72 -26.47 -17.33
N ARG A 544 -3.67 -25.68 -16.24
CA ARG A 544 -4.18 -26.10 -14.94
C ARG A 544 -5.70 -25.90 -14.91
N ASP A 545 -6.44 -27.00 -15.00
CA ASP A 545 -7.89 -27.01 -14.81
C ASP A 545 -8.25 -26.92 -13.33
N TYR A 546 -9.25 -26.11 -13.01
CA TYR A 546 -9.81 -26.00 -11.67
C TYR A 546 -11.30 -25.70 -11.74
N THR A 547 -12.01 -25.94 -10.64
CA THR A 547 -13.38 -25.48 -10.43
C THR A 547 -13.38 -24.49 -9.28
N LEU A 548 -13.90 -23.29 -9.51
CA LEU A 548 -14.16 -22.27 -8.49
C LEU A 548 -15.62 -22.37 -8.06
N LEU A 549 -15.85 -22.58 -6.77
CA LEU A 549 -17.16 -22.48 -6.13
C LEU A 549 -17.17 -21.20 -5.28
N VAL A 550 -18.17 -20.36 -5.47
CA VAL A 550 -18.45 -19.23 -4.59
C VAL A 550 -19.88 -19.34 -4.11
N HIS A 551 -20.06 -19.46 -2.80
CA HIS A 551 -21.36 -19.55 -2.13
C HIS A 551 -21.65 -18.23 -1.41
N GLN A 552 -22.78 -17.59 -1.70
CA GLN A 552 -23.28 -16.45 -0.94
C GLN A 552 -24.17 -16.94 0.21
N HIS A 553 -23.80 -16.59 1.44
CA HIS A 553 -24.56 -16.99 2.63
C HIS A 553 -25.83 -16.15 2.75
N LEU A 554 -26.96 -16.80 3.05
CA LEU A 554 -28.25 -16.12 3.25
C LEU A 554 -28.61 -15.88 4.72
N CYS A 555 -27.76 -16.33 5.64
CA CYS A 555 -27.94 -16.23 7.08
C CYS A 555 -29.10 -17.09 7.62
N ARG A 556 -29.54 -18.16 6.93
CA ARG A 556 -30.83 -18.83 7.22
C ARG A 556 -30.73 -20.09 8.07
N SER A 557 -29.52 -20.60 8.26
CA SER A 557 -29.24 -21.74 9.11
C SER A 557 -27.91 -21.52 9.83
N PRO A 558 -27.58 -22.30 10.86
CA PRO A 558 -26.26 -22.24 11.47
C PRO A 558 -25.14 -22.48 10.44
N ALA A 559 -25.32 -23.44 9.53
CA ALA A 559 -24.34 -23.74 8.49
C ALA A 559 -24.15 -22.53 7.57
N ASP A 560 -25.26 -21.99 7.06
CA ASP A 560 -25.39 -20.83 6.16
C ASP A 560 -25.36 -19.46 6.91
N GLY A 561 -24.72 -19.42 8.09
CA GLY A 561 -24.69 -18.22 8.92
C GLY A 561 -23.73 -17.15 8.38
N CYS A 562 -24.16 -15.90 8.32
CA CYS A 562 -23.37 -14.79 7.80
C CYS A 562 -22.27 -14.31 8.75
N PHE A 563 -21.13 -13.87 8.24
CA PHE A 563 -19.94 -13.56 9.01
C PHE A 563 -19.89 -12.09 9.44
N LEU A 564 -19.71 -11.85 10.74
CA LEU A 564 -19.55 -10.52 11.34
C LEU A 564 -18.12 -10.34 11.85
N GLU A 565 -17.38 -9.42 11.24
CA GLU A 565 -16.03 -9.08 11.71
C GLU A 565 -16.08 -8.08 12.89
N PRO A 566 -15.16 -8.21 13.88
CA PRO A 566 -15.03 -7.25 14.97
C PRO A 566 -14.67 -5.84 14.50
N GLY A 567 -15.29 -4.83 15.09
CA GLY A 567 -14.88 -3.42 14.91
C GLY A 567 -15.28 -2.80 13.58
N LEU A 568 -16.00 -3.53 12.73
CA LEU A 568 -16.59 -3.04 11.49
C LEU A 568 -17.72 -2.04 11.83
N ALA A 569 -17.33 -0.83 12.22
CA ALA A 569 -18.21 0.33 12.34
C ALA A 569 -18.56 0.74 10.91
N LEU A 570 -19.54 0.04 10.35
CA LEU A 570 -20.07 0.36 9.05
C LEU A 570 -20.59 1.81 9.10
N GLU A 571 -19.97 2.75 8.38
CA GLU A 571 -20.42 4.15 8.32
C GLU A 571 -21.87 4.30 7.85
N ALA A 572 -22.43 3.24 7.27
CA ALA A 572 -23.85 2.96 7.23
C ALA A 572 -24.02 1.50 7.65
N PRO A 573 -24.80 1.16 8.71
CA PRO A 573 -25.02 -0.22 9.15
C PRO A 573 -25.32 -1.08 7.93
N TYR A 574 -24.77 -2.31 7.88
CA TYR A 574 -25.09 -3.30 6.85
C TYR A 574 -26.59 -3.17 6.62
N PRO A 575 -27.09 -2.67 5.48
CA PRO A 575 -28.52 -2.61 5.25
C PRO A 575 -28.91 -4.03 4.86
N TYR A 576 -28.71 -4.98 5.77
CA TYR A 576 -29.46 -6.21 5.78
C TYR A 576 -30.85 -5.79 6.23
N THR A 577 -31.64 -5.34 5.25
CA THR A 577 -33.04 -4.98 5.49
C THR A 577 -33.74 -6.28 5.81
N TRP A 578 -33.88 -6.58 7.09
CA TRP A 578 -34.53 -7.81 7.52
C TRP A 578 -35.97 -7.57 7.92
N PRO A 579 -36.93 -8.31 7.35
CA PRO A 579 -36.87 -9.03 6.08
C PRO A 579 -36.99 -8.04 4.92
N GLU A 580 -36.42 -8.35 3.77
CA GLU A 580 -37.06 -7.92 2.54
C GLU A 580 -38.35 -8.73 2.44
N THR A 581 -39.40 -8.25 3.12
CA THR A 581 -40.75 -8.72 2.86
C THR A 581 -41.01 -8.48 1.39
N LEU A 582 -41.00 -9.55 0.59
CA LEU A 582 -41.62 -9.51 -0.71
C LEU A 582 -43.08 -9.15 -0.47
N TYR A 583 -43.45 -7.90 -0.77
CA TYR A 583 -44.83 -7.40 -0.75
C TYR A 583 -45.78 -8.33 -1.54
N ASN A 584 -45.24 -9.22 -2.36
CA ASN A 584 -45.93 -10.09 -3.30
C ASN A 584 -45.88 -11.60 -2.96
N ASN A 585 -45.22 -12.06 -1.88
CA ASN A 585 -45.22 -13.49 -1.52
C ASN A 585 -45.36 -13.75 0.01
N PRO A 586 -46.59 -13.65 0.56
CA PRO A 586 -46.86 -13.78 1.99
C PRO A 586 -46.81 -15.22 2.56
N LEU A 587 -46.35 -16.23 1.80
CA LEU A 587 -46.45 -17.64 2.20
C LEU A 587 -45.16 -18.27 2.72
N THR A 588 -44.09 -17.50 2.83
CA THR A 588 -42.74 -18.03 3.01
C THR A 588 -41.88 -16.98 3.69
N GLU A 589 -41.83 -17.00 5.02
CA GLU A 589 -41.02 -16.06 5.79
C GLU A 589 -39.91 -16.79 6.56
N LEU A 590 -38.72 -16.16 6.57
CA LEU A 590 -37.57 -16.56 7.35
C LEU A 590 -37.85 -16.23 8.83
N SER A 591 -38.10 -17.25 9.64
CA SER A 591 -38.37 -17.06 11.09
C SER A 591 -37.11 -16.92 11.92
N GLU A 592 -35.97 -17.36 11.38
CA GLU A 592 -34.69 -17.41 12.06
C GLU A 592 -33.60 -16.85 11.17
N LEU A 593 -32.71 -16.06 11.76
CA LEU A 593 -31.45 -15.65 11.15
C LEU A 593 -30.27 -16.02 12.03
N TRP A 594 -29.14 -16.24 11.36
CA TRP A 594 -27.90 -16.73 11.95
C TRP A 594 -26.72 -15.89 11.48
N TRP A 595 -25.97 -15.35 12.44
CA TRP A 595 -24.69 -14.72 12.18
C TRP A 595 -23.59 -15.41 12.99
N LYS A 596 -22.45 -15.58 12.36
CA LYS A 596 -21.23 -16.09 12.96
C LYS A 596 -20.35 -14.90 13.32
N PHE A 597 -19.86 -14.88 14.55
CA PHE A 597 -18.86 -13.91 14.98
C PHE A 597 -17.83 -14.60 15.86
N ARG A 598 -16.62 -14.05 15.88
CA ARG A 598 -15.52 -14.58 16.69
C ARG A 598 -15.28 -13.69 17.89
N THR A 599 -14.98 -14.31 19.02
CA THR A 599 -14.40 -13.59 20.17
C THR A 599 -12.91 -13.86 20.25
N SER A 600 -12.15 -12.85 20.68
CA SER A 600 -10.70 -12.92 20.76
C SER A 600 -10.23 -13.97 21.79
N GLY A 601 -9.31 -14.84 21.37
CA GLY A 601 -8.48 -15.67 22.24
C GLY A 601 -7.02 -15.29 22.07
N ALA A 602 -6.31 -14.88 23.11
CA ALA A 602 -4.97 -14.31 22.93
C ALA A 602 -3.84 -15.35 23.10
N LYS A 603 -2.79 -15.35 22.23
CA LYS A 603 -1.58 -16.23 22.34
C LYS A 603 -0.14 -15.72 22.00
N ASN A 604 0.39 -14.66 22.62
CA ASN A 604 1.78 -14.40 23.15
C ASN A 604 2.15 -12.91 23.08
N GLY A 605 1.14 -12.05 22.96
CA GLY A 605 1.08 -10.71 23.58
C GLY A 605 -0.28 -10.54 24.28
N LYS A 606 -0.60 -11.41 25.25
CA LYS A 606 -1.98 -11.92 25.50
C LYS A 606 -2.79 -11.28 26.62
N LEU A 607 -4.12 -11.27 26.46
CA LEU A 607 -5.07 -11.52 27.55
C LEU A 607 -4.81 -12.91 28.17
N SER A 608 -4.16 -12.96 29.34
CA SER A 608 -4.28 -14.10 30.25
C SER A 608 -5.52 -13.91 31.11
N ALA A 609 -6.43 -14.87 31.13
CA ALA A 609 -7.53 -14.90 32.08
C ALA A 609 -6.97 -15.18 33.49
N SER A 610 -6.45 -14.15 34.17
CA SER A 610 -6.65 -14.10 35.62
C SER A 610 -8.17 -13.99 35.82
N ALA A 611 -8.74 -14.87 36.62
CA ALA A 611 -10.18 -14.91 36.93
C ALA A 611 -10.74 -13.48 37.14
N GLY A 612 -11.47 -12.95 36.17
CA GLY A 612 -11.99 -11.58 36.20
C GLY A 612 -11.73 -10.68 34.97
N ALA A 613 -11.04 -11.15 33.92
CA ALA A 613 -10.95 -10.38 32.67
C ALA A 613 -12.34 -10.25 32.01
N LYS A 614 -12.83 -9.01 31.85
CA LYS A 614 -14.04 -8.72 31.07
C LYS A 614 -13.70 -8.83 29.58
N LEU A 615 -14.33 -9.79 28.91
CA LEU A 615 -14.30 -9.96 27.46
C LEU A 615 -15.07 -8.84 26.75
N PRO A 616 -14.97 -8.71 25.41
CA PRO A 616 -15.71 -7.68 24.68
C PRO A 616 -17.17 -7.74 25.08
N LYS A 617 -17.75 -6.58 25.37
CA LYS A 617 -19.19 -6.47 25.34
C LYS A 617 -19.62 -6.73 23.91
N ILE A 618 -20.58 -7.62 23.74
CA ILE A 618 -21.28 -7.78 22.47
C ILE A 618 -22.58 -7.05 22.66
N GLN A 619 -22.76 -6.03 21.85
CA GLN A 619 -24.01 -5.31 21.79
C GLN A 619 -24.68 -5.63 20.45
N MET A 620 -26.00 -5.75 20.48
CA MET A 620 -26.86 -5.90 19.32
C MET A 620 -27.87 -4.77 19.38
N GLN A 621 -27.79 -3.85 18.44
CA GLN A 621 -28.86 -2.90 18.19
C GLN A 621 -29.99 -3.61 17.46
N MET A 622 -31.23 -3.25 17.73
CA MET A 622 -32.41 -3.66 16.99
C MET A 622 -33.31 -2.46 16.80
N GLU A 623 -33.68 -2.19 15.56
CA GLU A 623 -34.56 -1.07 15.22
C GLU A 623 -35.89 -1.59 14.65
N GLY A 624 -36.91 -0.73 14.65
CA GLY A 624 -38.20 -1.06 14.05
C GLY A 624 -39.25 0.02 14.27
N THR A 625 -40.30 0.00 13.44
CA THR A 625 -41.39 0.98 13.53
C THR A 625 -42.29 0.79 14.76
N SER A 626 -42.20 -0.36 15.43
CA SER A 626 -42.94 -0.67 16.66
C SER A 626 -42.04 -1.36 17.69
N TYR A 627 -41.87 -0.71 18.83
CA TYR A 627 -41.12 -1.26 19.96
C TYR A 627 -41.74 -2.55 20.55
N ASP A 628 -43.08 -2.69 20.48
CA ASP A 628 -43.76 -3.93 20.91
C ASP A 628 -43.35 -5.14 20.06
N CYS A 629 -42.88 -4.89 18.83
CA CYS A 629 -42.41 -5.93 17.92
C CYS A 629 -40.93 -6.27 18.14
N ILE A 630 -40.11 -5.25 18.40
CA ILE A 630 -38.70 -5.42 18.80
C ILE A 630 -38.61 -6.27 20.07
N THR A 631 -39.39 -5.94 21.11
CA THR A 631 -39.38 -6.66 22.40
C THR A 631 -39.85 -8.12 22.31
N LYS A 632 -40.65 -8.47 21.29
CA LYS A 632 -41.06 -9.86 21.03
C LYS A 632 -39.98 -10.68 20.34
N THR A 633 -38.99 -10.05 19.70
CA THR A 633 -37.86 -10.74 19.11
C THR A 633 -36.85 -11.07 20.20
N THR A 634 -36.47 -12.32 20.37
CA THR A 634 -35.51 -12.73 21.41
C THR A 634 -34.23 -13.25 20.77
N PRO A 635 -33.19 -12.40 20.60
CA PRO A 635 -31.90 -12.86 20.13
C PRO A 635 -31.26 -13.77 21.18
N LYS A 636 -30.51 -14.76 20.71
CA LYS A 636 -29.76 -15.70 21.55
C LYS A 636 -28.38 -15.89 20.96
N ILE A 637 -27.39 -16.04 21.83
CA ILE A 637 -26.08 -16.54 21.41
C ILE A 637 -26.09 -18.04 21.58
N GLU A 638 -25.77 -18.76 20.51
CA GLU A 638 -25.68 -20.20 20.45
C GLU A 638 -24.24 -20.64 20.20
N VAL A 639 -23.88 -21.81 20.74
CA VAL A 639 -22.55 -22.42 20.60
C VAL A 639 -22.74 -23.81 20.03
N TYR A 640 -21.98 -24.13 18.99
CA TYR A 640 -22.02 -25.41 18.29
C TYR A 640 -20.73 -26.21 18.48
N ASP A 641 -20.80 -27.50 18.19
CA ASP A 641 -19.70 -28.45 18.23
C ASP A 641 -18.60 -28.15 17.21
N ASP A 642 -19.00 -27.68 16.03
CA ASP A 642 -18.14 -27.29 14.94
C ASP A 642 -18.60 -25.93 14.37
N ALA A 643 -17.66 -25.03 14.12
CA ALA A 643 -17.95 -23.69 13.62
C ALA A 643 -18.17 -23.64 12.10
N GLY A 644 -17.51 -24.54 11.36
CA GLY A 644 -17.60 -24.65 9.91
C GLY A 644 -18.81 -25.47 9.47
N ILE A 645 -19.10 -26.57 10.18
CA ILE A 645 -20.20 -27.50 9.89
C ILE A 645 -21.00 -27.77 11.19
N PRO A 646 -21.76 -26.77 11.68
CA PRO A 646 -22.48 -26.90 12.95
C PRO A 646 -23.54 -28.01 12.91
N THR A 647 -23.31 -29.10 13.64
CA THR A 647 -24.25 -30.24 13.67
C THR A 647 -24.97 -30.39 15.01
N GLN A 648 -24.33 -30.02 16.11
CA GLN A 648 -24.84 -30.17 17.46
C GLN A 648 -24.74 -28.87 18.25
N LEU A 649 -25.90 -28.36 18.70
CA LEU A 649 -25.98 -27.26 19.65
C LEU A 649 -25.44 -27.71 21.03
N LEU A 650 -24.41 -27.01 21.52
CA LEU A 650 -23.78 -27.25 22.82
C LEU A 650 -24.33 -26.36 23.94
N GLY A 651 -24.75 -25.14 23.61
CA GLY A 651 -25.18 -24.16 24.62
C GLY A 651 -25.94 -22.99 24.04
N LYS A 652 -26.71 -22.32 24.91
CA LYS A 652 -27.42 -21.07 24.62
C LYS A 652 -27.14 -20.06 25.73
N MET A 653 -27.06 -18.79 25.34
CA MET A 653 -26.88 -17.66 26.23
C MET A 653 -27.87 -16.57 25.86
N ASP A 654 -28.63 -16.10 26.85
CA ASP A 654 -29.58 -15.00 26.69
C ASP A 654 -28.86 -13.67 26.91
N PHE A 655 -29.27 -12.63 26.18
CA PHE A 655 -28.83 -11.26 26.42
C PHE A 655 -29.24 -10.82 27.84
N VAL A 656 -28.35 -10.12 28.52
CA VAL A 656 -28.49 -9.81 29.96
C VAL A 656 -28.98 -8.40 30.24
N LYS A 657 -28.95 -7.53 29.23
CA LYS A 657 -29.35 -6.13 29.36
C LYS A 657 -29.95 -5.61 28.07
N THR A 658 -30.91 -4.70 28.19
CA THR A 658 -31.51 -3.96 27.07
C THR A 658 -31.53 -2.49 27.46
N HIS A 659 -30.95 -1.65 26.62
CA HIS A 659 -31.09 -0.20 26.67
C HIS A 659 -32.08 0.20 25.59
N VAL A 660 -33.05 1.06 25.90
CA VAL A 660 -34.06 1.50 24.94
C VAL A 660 -33.75 2.94 24.61
N ASP A 661 -33.58 3.26 23.33
CA ASP A 661 -33.54 4.65 22.90
C ASP A 661 -34.98 5.18 22.81
N THR A 662 -35.40 5.82 23.88
CA THR A 662 -36.75 6.40 23.96
C THR A 662 -36.82 7.80 23.34
N ASP A 663 -35.69 8.44 23.08
CA ASP A 663 -35.57 9.80 22.56
C ASP A 663 -35.15 9.87 21.08
N HIS A 664 -34.88 8.71 20.47
CA HIS A 664 -34.58 8.51 19.06
C HIS A 664 -33.30 9.27 18.65
N ASP A 665 -32.28 9.27 19.51
CA ASP A 665 -31.07 10.08 19.38
C ASP A 665 -29.77 9.29 19.11
N TRP A 666 -29.77 7.95 19.21
CA TRP A 666 -28.57 7.13 18.97
C TRP A 666 -28.12 7.16 17.51
N GLU A 667 -29.06 7.07 16.55
CA GLU A 667 -28.77 7.26 15.11
C GLU A 667 -29.49 8.48 14.49
N ASN A 668 -30.35 9.17 15.25
CA ASN A 668 -31.15 10.33 14.80
C ASN A 668 -32.01 10.05 13.54
N ASP A 669 -32.39 8.81 13.29
CA ASP A 669 -33.22 8.39 12.17
C ASP A 669 -34.74 8.51 12.47
N GLY A 670 -35.09 8.75 13.74
CA GLY A 670 -36.44 8.92 14.23
C GLY A 670 -37.18 7.61 14.55
N LEU A 671 -36.52 6.46 14.51
CA LEU A 671 -37.07 5.17 14.93
C LEU A 671 -36.82 4.90 16.42
N VAL A 672 -37.60 3.99 16.99
CA VAL A 672 -37.31 3.45 18.32
C VAL A 672 -36.35 2.28 18.13
N ASP A 673 -35.27 2.26 18.89
CA ASP A 673 -34.34 1.15 18.91
C ASP A 673 -34.21 0.53 20.32
N ASP A 674 -33.64 -0.67 20.37
CA ASP A 674 -32.99 -1.15 21.59
C ASP A 674 -31.58 -1.68 21.34
N LEU A 675 -30.69 -1.39 22.30
CA LEU A 675 -29.34 -1.91 22.35
C LEU A 675 -29.25 -3.00 23.42
N ARG A 676 -29.09 -4.24 22.97
CA ARG A 676 -29.04 -5.43 23.82
C ARG A 676 -27.60 -5.82 24.09
N GLU A 677 -27.23 -5.95 25.36
CA GLU A 677 -25.90 -6.43 25.75
C GLU A 677 -25.93 -7.93 26.08
N ALA A 678 -25.05 -8.68 25.42
CA ALA A 678 -24.80 -10.09 25.71
C ALA A 678 -24.12 -10.28 27.07
N PRO A 679 -24.22 -11.47 27.69
CA PRO A 679 -23.38 -11.82 28.82
C PRO A 679 -21.90 -11.82 28.40
N GLY A 680 -21.01 -11.69 29.37
CA GLY A 680 -19.59 -11.93 29.12
C GLY A 680 -19.39 -13.35 28.60
N LEU A 681 -18.95 -13.48 27.35
CA LEU A 681 -18.68 -14.79 26.76
C LEU A 681 -17.45 -15.42 27.44
N PRO A 682 -17.32 -16.76 27.47
CA PRO A 682 -16.12 -17.41 27.97
C PRO A 682 -14.97 -17.28 26.96
N ALA A 683 -13.76 -16.97 27.44
CA ALA A 683 -12.56 -16.97 26.61
C ALA A 683 -11.92 -18.35 26.64
N LYS A 684 -11.48 -18.88 25.50
CA LYS A 684 -10.53 -20.00 25.50
C LYS A 684 -9.13 -19.45 25.74
N VAL A 685 -8.48 -19.95 26.79
CA VAL A 685 -7.19 -19.43 27.31
C VAL A 685 -5.98 -19.84 26.44
N ASP A 686 -6.20 -20.55 25.33
CA ASP A 686 -5.14 -21.19 24.55
C ASP A 686 -4.90 -20.60 23.15
N GLY A 687 -5.41 -19.41 22.86
CA GLY A 687 -5.17 -18.76 21.56
C GLY A 687 -6.05 -19.21 20.42
N LYS A 688 -7.09 -19.98 20.73
CA LYS A 688 -8.10 -20.34 19.74
C LYS A 688 -9.23 -19.34 19.85
N PHE A 689 -9.53 -18.67 18.74
CA PHE A 689 -10.79 -17.94 18.62
C PHE A 689 -11.93 -18.93 18.79
N GLU A 690 -12.96 -18.52 19.50
CA GLU A 690 -14.21 -19.28 19.59
C GLU A 690 -15.26 -18.57 18.74
N THR A 691 -15.87 -19.34 17.86
CA THR A 691 -16.93 -18.88 16.97
C THR A 691 -18.26 -19.09 17.69
N TYR A 692 -19.04 -18.02 17.73
CA TYR A 692 -20.37 -17.97 18.32
C TYR A 692 -21.38 -17.65 17.24
N PHE A 693 -22.61 -18.08 17.48
CA PHE A 693 -23.72 -17.88 16.56
C PHE A 693 -24.73 -16.96 17.21
N LEU A 694 -24.92 -15.77 16.67
CA LEU A 694 -26.07 -14.95 17.01
C LEU A 694 -27.27 -15.49 16.24
N LYS A 695 -28.27 -15.97 16.97
CA LYS A 695 -29.56 -16.36 16.43
C LYS A 695 -30.58 -15.30 16.75
N VAL A 696 -31.28 -14.79 15.75
CA VAL A 696 -32.45 -13.92 15.93
C VAL A 696 -33.69 -14.70 15.51
N THR A 697 -34.69 -14.77 16.40
CA THR A 697 -35.95 -15.50 16.14
C THR A 697 -37.14 -14.57 16.28
N ARG A 698 -37.97 -14.51 15.24
CA ARG A 698 -39.25 -13.82 15.27
C ARG A 698 -40.28 -14.63 16.07
N ALA A 699 -40.97 -13.96 16.99
CA ALA A 699 -41.95 -14.61 17.86
C ALA A 699 -43.38 -14.68 17.30
N SER A 700 -43.69 -13.96 16.21
CA SER A 700 -45.04 -13.93 15.66
C SER A 700 -45.34 -15.12 14.75
N ASN A 701 -46.57 -15.64 14.85
CA ASN A 701 -47.16 -16.46 13.81
C ASN A 701 -47.40 -15.55 12.60
N TYR A 702 -46.52 -15.58 11.61
CA TYR A 702 -46.58 -14.74 10.41
C TYR A 702 -47.92 -14.82 9.65
N LEU A 703 -48.66 -15.92 9.84
CA LEU A 703 -50.01 -16.10 9.27
C LEU A 703 -51.03 -15.12 9.85
N ASP A 704 -50.71 -14.46 10.97
CA ASP A 704 -51.50 -13.36 11.51
C ASP A 704 -51.16 -12.05 10.79
N ILE A 705 -51.73 -11.86 9.61
CA ILE A 705 -51.63 -10.59 8.86
C ILE A 705 -52.22 -9.38 9.62
N ALA A 706 -52.88 -9.59 10.76
CA ALA A 706 -53.32 -8.50 11.62
C ALA A 706 -52.28 -8.11 12.67
N ASN A 707 -51.21 -8.89 12.84
CA ASN A 707 -50.12 -8.56 13.73
C ASN A 707 -49.22 -7.50 13.08
N GLU A 708 -49.24 -6.29 13.65
CA GLU A 708 -48.42 -5.15 13.23
C GLU A 708 -46.91 -5.47 13.16
N CYS A 709 -46.45 -6.49 13.89
CA CYS A 709 -45.06 -6.95 13.86
C CYS A 709 -44.65 -7.66 12.57
N ASN A 710 -45.60 -8.06 11.73
CA ASN A 710 -45.32 -8.78 10.48
C ASN A 710 -45.10 -7.85 9.28
N PHE A 711 -45.46 -6.56 9.37
CA PHE A 711 -45.47 -5.67 8.19
C PHE A 711 -44.31 -4.66 8.10
N GLN A 712 -43.56 -4.38 9.18
CA GLN A 712 -42.64 -3.21 9.21
C GLN A 712 -41.45 -3.27 10.20
N MET A 713 -40.89 -4.43 10.52
CA MET A 713 -39.58 -4.40 11.22
C MET A 713 -38.47 -4.29 10.19
N THR A 714 -37.70 -3.22 10.26
CA THR A 714 -36.35 -3.12 9.68
C THR A 714 -35.40 -3.22 10.86
N SER A 715 -34.80 -4.38 11.08
CA SER A 715 -33.82 -4.53 12.17
C SER A 715 -32.41 -4.46 11.60
N TYR A 716 -31.64 -3.45 12.00
CA TYR A 716 -30.20 -3.46 11.80
C TYR A 716 -29.54 -4.24 12.93
N LEU A 717 -28.39 -4.85 12.64
CA LEU A 717 -27.55 -5.49 13.63
C LEU A 717 -26.23 -4.75 13.70
N GLY A 718 -26.10 -3.84 14.67
CA GLY A 718 -24.82 -3.26 15.05
C GLY A 718 -24.06 -4.23 15.94
N TYR A 719 -22.93 -4.78 15.48
CA TYR A 719 -22.02 -5.58 16.31
C TYR A 719 -20.92 -4.67 16.86
N HIS A 720 -21.16 -4.13 18.05
CA HIS A 720 -20.13 -3.37 18.75
C HIS A 720 -19.30 -4.32 19.58
N THR A 721 -18.01 -4.37 19.29
CA THR A 721 -17.04 -4.95 20.21
C THR A 721 -16.19 -3.80 20.71
N ASN A 722 -16.01 -3.70 22.02
CA ASN A 722 -15.04 -2.76 22.60
C ASN A 722 -13.59 -3.21 22.34
N LEU A 723 -13.37 -4.21 21.49
CA LEU A 723 -12.11 -4.93 21.27
C LEU A 723 -11.66 -4.88 19.81
N THR A 724 -11.40 -3.67 19.39
CA THR A 724 -10.39 -3.24 18.45
C THR A 724 -8.89 -3.48 18.52
N TYR A 725 -8.31 -4.65 18.25
CA TYR A 725 -6.85 -4.76 18.42
C TYR A 725 -6.14 -3.90 17.36
N LEU A 726 -5.63 -2.75 17.76
CA LEU A 726 -4.59 -2.02 17.03
C LEU A 726 -3.30 -2.23 17.80
N LYS A 727 -2.31 -2.87 17.16
CA LYS A 727 -0.92 -2.68 17.55
C LYS A 727 -0.51 -1.35 16.91
N PRO A 728 -0.11 -0.31 17.68
CA PRO A 728 0.60 0.81 17.07
C PRO A 728 1.83 0.22 16.38
N THR A 729 1.90 0.35 15.06
CA THR A 729 3.06 -0.12 14.28
C THR A 729 4.17 0.89 14.29
N LYS A 730 3.84 2.16 14.52
CA LYS A 730 4.78 3.28 14.48
C LYS A 730 4.23 4.46 15.27
N ALA A 731 5.03 5.09 16.10
CA ALA A 731 4.75 6.42 16.62
C ALA A 731 5.94 7.32 16.26
N GLU A 732 5.73 8.28 15.37
CA GLU A 732 6.76 9.24 14.95
C GLU A 732 6.45 10.62 15.52
N THR A 733 7.49 11.32 15.96
CA THR A 733 7.37 12.68 16.49
C THR A 733 8.15 13.63 15.59
N PHE A 734 7.50 14.67 15.09
CA PHE A 734 8.15 15.74 14.35
C PHE A 734 8.10 17.01 15.20
N ALA A 735 9.26 17.46 15.69
CA ALA A 735 9.38 18.75 16.32
C ALA A 735 9.71 19.81 15.26
N LYS A 736 8.79 20.76 15.03
CA LYS A 736 9.08 21.97 14.27
C LYS A 736 9.42 23.08 15.27
N LEU A 737 10.72 23.26 15.48
CA LEU A 737 11.25 24.28 16.38
C LEU A 737 11.16 25.65 15.69
N TYR A 738 10.44 26.59 16.29
CA TYR A 738 10.29 27.94 15.75
C TYR A 738 11.26 28.88 16.48
N PRO A 739 12.19 29.56 15.80
CA PRO A 739 13.15 30.44 16.47
C PRO A 739 12.51 31.65 17.17
N PHE A 740 11.23 31.94 16.90
CA PHE A 740 10.51 33.09 17.44
C PHE A 740 9.03 32.81 17.78
N GLY A 741 8.65 31.55 18.10
CA GLY A 741 7.29 31.16 18.47
C GLY A 741 7.27 29.92 19.37
N ASP A 742 6.07 29.46 19.77
CA ASP A 742 5.94 28.20 20.51
C ASP A 742 6.43 27.05 19.63
N ASP A 743 7.30 26.21 20.18
CA ASP A 743 7.73 24.98 19.52
C ASP A 743 6.52 24.07 19.35
N ILE A 744 6.35 23.54 18.13
CA ILE A 744 5.26 22.63 17.82
C ILE A 744 5.84 21.23 17.70
N ILE A 745 5.39 20.32 18.56
CA ILE A 745 5.68 18.89 18.42
C ILE A 745 4.43 18.20 17.90
N GLN A 746 4.55 17.60 16.72
CA GLN A 746 3.49 16.84 16.06
C GLN A 746 3.76 15.35 16.23
N PHE A 747 2.73 14.59 16.59
CA PHE A 747 2.81 13.13 16.71
C PHE A 747 2.06 12.47 15.56
N TYR A 748 2.62 11.39 15.02
CA TYR A 748 2.08 10.57 13.95
C TYR A 748 2.05 9.14 14.47
N VAL A 749 0.87 8.61 14.80
CA VAL A 749 0.74 7.22 15.25
C VAL A 749 0.10 6.41 14.13
N GLY A 750 0.85 5.46 13.58
CA GLY A 750 0.37 4.42 12.66
C GLY A 750 -0.05 3.17 13.43
N TYR A 751 -1.10 2.50 12.96
CA TYR A 751 -1.65 1.30 13.57
C TYR A 751 -1.68 0.13 12.56
N ASP A 752 -1.51 -1.10 13.02
CA ASP A 752 -1.70 -2.32 12.21
C ASP A 752 -3.15 -2.41 11.75
N GLU A 753 -3.36 -2.48 10.44
CA GLU A 753 -4.67 -2.64 9.82
C GLU A 753 -5.18 -4.07 10.03
N GLY A 754 -6.10 -4.25 10.97
CA GLY A 754 -6.84 -5.50 11.17
C GLY A 754 -8.30 -5.45 10.68
N GLY A 755 -8.72 -4.39 10.00
CA GLY A 755 -10.13 -4.19 9.61
C GLY A 755 -10.30 -3.56 8.21
N PRO A 756 -11.46 -3.76 7.56
CA PRO A 756 -11.70 -3.43 6.16
C PRO A 756 -12.00 -1.94 5.89
N HIS A 757 -11.44 -1.01 6.67
CA HIS A 757 -11.65 0.41 6.42
C HIS A 757 -10.80 0.91 5.23
N PRO A 758 -11.41 1.65 4.28
CA PRO A 758 -10.83 1.97 2.97
C PRO A 758 -9.84 3.16 2.96
N PHE A 759 -9.43 3.65 4.13
CA PHE A 759 -8.42 4.70 4.23
C PHE A 759 -7.27 4.17 5.08
N PRO A 760 -5.98 4.36 4.68
CA PRO A 760 -4.99 4.52 5.73
C PRO A 760 -5.54 5.64 6.61
N PRO A 761 -5.75 5.47 7.93
CA PRO A 761 -6.04 6.64 8.74
C PRO A 761 -4.94 7.63 8.39
N LEU A 762 -5.31 8.80 7.86
CA LEU A 762 -4.44 9.96 7.85
C LEU A 762 -3.69 9.88 9.17
N PRO A 763 -2.35 9.86 9.20
CA PRO A 763 -1.65 9.74 10.46
C PRO A 763 -2.25 10.78 11.39
N LEU A 764 -2.79 10.32 12.52
CA LEU A 764 -3.55 11.18 13.41
C LEU A 764 -2.60 12.25 13.93
N SER A 765 -2.61 13.40 13.27
CA SER A 765 -1.72 14.50 13.60
C SER A 765 -2.32 15.23 14.78
N ALA A 766 -1.86 14.92 15.98
CA ALA A 766 -2.10 15.77 17.12
C ALA A 766 -1.04 16.86 17.16
N VAL A 767 -1.49 18.11 17.09
CA VAL A 767 -0.64 19.28 17.22
C VAL A 767 -0.72 19.74 18.66
N CYS A 768 0.34 19.50 19.43
CA CYS A 768 0.44 19.98 20.80
C CYS A 768 1.20 21.31 20.82
N SER A 769 0.59 22.35 21.40
CA SER A 769 1.26 23.63 21.68
C SER A 769 1.85 23.58 23.08
N LEU A 770 3.13 23.91 23.22
CA LEU A 770 3.92 23.80 24.45
C LEU A 770 3.74 24.96 25.45
N SER A 771 2.70 25.79 25.31
CA SER A 771 2.59 27.01 26.12
C SER A 771 2.33 26.75 27.62
N GLU A 772 1.75 25.60 28.00
CA GLU A 772 1.63 25.08 29.38
C GLU A 772 1.63 23.53 29.34
N PRO A 773 2.00 22.80 30.43
CA PRO A 773 1.96 21.33 30.48
C PRO A 773 0.51 20.85 30.56
N ASP A 774 -0.24 21.02 29.48
CA ASP A 774 -1.59 20.52 29.34
C ASP A 774 -1.59 19.21 28.55
N GLU A 775 -2.35 18.24 29.06
CA GLU A 775 -2.61 16.95 28.43
C GLU A 775 -3.18 17.16 27.03
N CYS A 776 -2.47 16.66 26.01
CA CYS A 776 -3.05 16.53 24.67
C CYS A 776 -3.98 15.32 24.67
N ASP A 777 -5.27 15.56 24.94
CA ASP A 777 -6.30 14.53 24.82
C ASP A 777 -6.47 14.15 23.34
N LEU A 778 -6.00 12.97 22.93
CA LEU A 778 -6.26 12.40 21.60
C LEU A 778 -7.71 11.88 21.50
N ASN A 779 -8.69 12.69 21.90
CA ASN A 779 -10.11 12.36 21.87
C ASN A 779 -10.65 12.47 20.44
N HIS A 780 -10.05 11.75 19.50
CA HIS A 780 -10.41 11.78 18.09
C HIS A 780 -11.48 10.71 17.80
N PRO A 781 -12.62 11.05 17.17
CA PRO A 781 -13.71 10.11 16.91
C PRO A 781 -13.30 8.84 16.17
N GLN A 782 -12.27 8.93 15.32
CA GLN A 782 -11.74 7.81 14.51
C GLN A 782 -10.97 6.75 15.33
N LEU A 783 -10.54 7.07 16.56
CA LEU A 783 -9.93 6.11 17.48
C LEU A 783 -10.96 5.39 18.35
N ARG A 784 -12.22 5.87 18.37
CA ARG A 784 -13.27 5.26 19.18
C ARG A 784 -13.70 3.94 18.56
N GLY A 785 -13.52 2.87 19.34
CA GLY A 785 -13.82 1.49 18.95
C GLY A 785 -12.62 0.56 19.12
N TYR A 786 -11.39 1.10 19.15
CA TYR A 786 -10.21 0.28 18.93
C TYR A 786 -9.31 0.06 20.19
N TYR A 787 -9.59 -0.92 21.09
CA TYR A 787 -8.91 -1.33 22.38
C TYR A 787 -8.39 -0.25 23.36
N VAL A 788 -8.61 1.02 23.08
CA VAL A 788 -8.09 2.12 23.87
C VAL A 788 -9.23 3.10 24.08
N ASP A 789 -9.73 3.20 25.31
CA ASP A 789 -10.82 4.14 25.66
C ASP A 789 -10.30 5.60 25.59
N ALA A 790 -9.01 5.78 25.90
CA ALA A 790 -8.24 6.99 25.66
C ALA A 790 -6.73 6.64 25.57
N ALA A 791 -6.03 7.22 24.59
CA ALA A 791 -4.59 7.16 24.45
C ALA A 791 -4.03 8.54 24.78
N HIS A 792 -3.20 8.64 25.82
CA HIS A 792 -2.63 9.92 26.21
C HIS A 792 -1.12 9.91 25.94
N PRO A 793 -0.66 10.64 24.91
CA PRO A 793 0.74 11.04 24.86
C PRO A 793 0.98 12.04 25.98
N THR A 794 1.72 11.64 27.01
CA THR A 794 2.14 12.58 28.06
C THR A 794 3.51 13.11 27.68
N LEU A 795 3.57 14.40 27.36
CA LEU A 795 4.81 15.07 27.03
C LEU A 795 5.30 15.87 28.25
N TRP A 796 6.44 15.49 28.81
CA TRP A 796 7.06 16.24 29.90
C TRP A 796 8.23 17.06 29.36
N ALA A 797 8.15 18.37 29.47
CA ALA A 797 9.30 19.24 29.27
C ALA A 797 10.01 19.44 30.63
N MET A 798 11.18 18.83 30.81
CA MET A 798 12.00 19.05 32.00
C MET A 798 13.17 19.96 31.68
N TYR A 799 13.33 21.04 32.46
CA TYR A 799 14.55 21.82 32.45
C TYR A 799 15.74 20.94 32.87
N GLU A 800 16.87 21.05 32.18
CA GLU A 800 18.10 20.31 32.52
C GLU A 800 18.51 20.48 34.00
N THR A 801 18.29 21.68 34.55
CA THR A 801 18.55 21.96 35.98
C THR A 801 17.58 21.28 36.95
N GLN A 802 16.36 20.94 36.51
CA GLN A 802 15.39 20.16 37.30
C GLN A 802 15.70 18.67 37.26
N LEU A 803 16.18 18.15 36.12
CA LEU A 803 16.66 16.77 36.00
C LEU A 803 17.83 16.52 36.96
N LEU A 804 18.82 17.43 36.93
CA LEU A 804 19.95 17.43 37.86
C LEU A 804 19.50 17.60 39.33
N LYS A 805 18.50 18.44 39.60
CA LYS A 805 17.95 18.58 40.96
C LYS A 805 17.21 17.33 41.44
N GLN A 806 16.39 16.68 40.61
CA GLN A 806 15.74 15.42 41.01
C GLN A 806 16.79 14.31 41.21
N TRP A 807 17.78 14.22 40.33
CA TRP A 807 18.89 13.28 40.44
C TRP A 807 19.73 13.49 41.71
N LEU A 808 19.91 14.74 42.14
CA LEU A 808 20.63 15.12 43.36
C LEU A 808 19.76 15.08 44.64
N LEU A 809 18.47 15.38 44.57
CA LEU A 809 17.54 15.42 45.72
C LEU A 809 17.11 14.02 46.16
N TYR A 810 17.02 13.06 45.24
CA TYR A 810 16.68 11.67 45.57
C TYR A 810 17.91 10.80 45.87
N GLY A 811 19.07 11.42 46.08
CA GLY A 811 20.25 10.82 46.71
C GLY A 811 20.60 9.46 46.15
N GLY A 812 21.28 9.44 45.00
CA GLY A 812 21.72 8.24 44.27
C GLY A 812 21.77 6.95 45.09
N ALA A 813 20.65 6.21 45.12
CA ALA A 813 20.54 4.83 45.54
C ALA A 813 19.16 4.24 45.21
N SER A 814 19.17 3.15 44.43
CA SER A 814 18.33 1.94 44.61
C SER A 814 16.81 1.98 44.39
N GLY A 815 16.21 3.09 43.93
CA GLY A 815 14.75 3.16 43.67
C GLY A 815 14.33 3.56 42.25
N ILE A 816 15.23 4.14 41.47
CA ILE A 816 15.04 4.33 40.03
C ILE A 816 15.73 3.14 39.37
N PRO A 817 15.02 2.30 38.58
CA PRO A 817 15.64 1.16 37.93
C PRO A 817 16.84 1.67 37.12
N THR A 818 18.00 1.05 37.31
CA THR A 818 19.12 1.23 36.38
C THR A 818 18.59 1.01 34.96
N LEU A 819 19.00 1.86 34.01
CA LEU A 819 18.65 1.77 32.57
C LEU A 819 18.71 0.33 32.02
N ASP A 820 19.53 -0.55 32.60
CA ASP A 820 19.63 -1.97 32.24
C ASP A 820 18.46 -2.89 32.67
N THR A 821 17.50 -2.41 33.49
CA THR A 821 16.41 -3.25 34.04
C THR A 821 15.02 -2.91 33.52
N TRP A 822 14.87 -1.91 32.67
CA TRP A 822 13.69 -1.77 31.81
C TRP A 822 13.93 -2.69 30.61
N LYS A 823 13.41 -3.91 30.71
CA LYS A 823 13.35 -4.82 29.57
C LYS A 823 12.53 -4.14 28.47
N ASN A 824 13.19 -3.77 27.37
CA ASN A 824 12.67 -3.57 26.02
C ASN A 824 11.20 -3.96 25.85
N THR A 825 10.31 -3.03 26.15
CA THR A 825 8.93 -3.02 25.66
C THR A 825 8.60 -1.60 25.24
N GLY A 826 8.96 -1.23 24.01
CA GLY A 826 8.66 0.07 23.40
C GLY A 826 9.84 1.04 23.45
N ASP A 827 10.16 1.64 22.30
CA ASP A 827 11.29 2.53 22.08
C ASP A 827 11.08 3.90 22.77
N ASP A 828 11.92 4.22 23.74
CA ASP A 828 12.00 5.56 24.35
C ASP A 828 12.78 6.51 23.42
N PHE A 829 12.14 7.58 22.93
CA PHE A 829 12.79 8.57 22.06
C PHE A 829 13.43 9.71 22.87
N LEU A 830 14.70 10.03 22.57
CA LEU A 830 15.44 11.17 23.11
C LEU A 830 15.76 12.15 21.98
N VAL A 831 15.18 13.36 22.02
CA VAL A 831 15.49 14.43 21.06
C VAL A 831 16.36 15.49 21.72
N TYR A 832 17.59 15.66 21.23
CA TYR A 832 18.52 16.70 21.66
C TYR A 832 18.36 17.94 20.78
N ALA A 833 17.88 19.05 21.34
CA ALA A 833 17.77 20.31 20.62
C ALA A 833 18.91 21.25 21.01
N ASN A 834 19.95 21.40 20.17
CA ASN A 834 20.69 22.66 20.15
C ASN A 834 21.49 22.92 18.87
N GLY A 835 21.52 24.19 18.48
CA GLY A 835 22.63 24.79 17.73
C GLY A 835 23.65 25.37 18.73
N PRO A 836 24.97 25.31 18.46
CA PRO A 836 26.04 25.44 19.47
C PRO A 836 26.21 26.79 20.18
N ASN A 837 25.28 27.76 20.06
CA ASN A 837 25.44 29.12 20.60
C ASN A 837 24.17 29.75 21.21
N SER A 838 23.12 28.99 21.55
CA SER A 838 21.91 29.58 22.16
C SER A 838 22.01 29.58 23.69
N ASN A 839 21.76 30.73 24.33
CA ASN A 839 21.65 30.86 25.79
C ASN A 839 20.24 30.46 26.30
N GLN A 840 19.49 29.67 25.52
CA GLN A 840 18.14 29.23 25.85
C GLN A 840 18.22 27.91 26.61
N ALA A 841 17.36 27.76 27.63
CA ALA A 841 17.41 26.64 28.55
C ALA A 841 17.18 25.30 27.83
N ASP A 842 18.03 24.32 28.14
CA ASP A 842 17.93 22.96 27.60
C ASP A 842 16.70 22.25 28.21
N TYR A 843 15.82 21.77 27.32
CA TYR A 843 14.66 20.94 27.69
C TYR A 843 14.91 19.50 27.25
N TYR A 844 14.64 18.57 28.17
CA TYR A 844 14.46 17.16 27.83
C TYR A 844 12.96 16.92 27.68
N TYR A 845 12.56 16.40 26.53
CA TYR A 845 11.19 15.97 26.28
C TYR A 845 11.10 14.48 26.53
N TYR A 846 10.27 14.09 27.50
CA TYR A 846 9.91 12.69 27.73
C TYR A 846 8.54 12.42 27.14
N PHE A 847 8.44 11.35 26.38
CA PHE A 847 7.20 10.88 25.83
C PHE A 847 6.83 9.57 26.51
N ASP A 848 5.71 9.56 27.24
CA ASP A 848 5.15 8.34 27.80
C ASP A 848 3.78 8.12 27.15
N TYR A 849 3.60 6.94 26.56
CA TYR A 849 2.36 6.58 25.87
C TYR A 849 1.52 5.71 26.79
N HIS A 850 0.51 6.30 27.41
CA HIS A 850 -0.37 5.58 28.33
C HIS A 850 -1.61 5.06 27.61
N VAL A 851 -1.85 3.75 27.73
CA VAL A 851 -3.06 3.12 27.23
C VAL A 851 -4.03 2.93 28.39
N CYS A 852 -5.13 3.68 28.38
CA CYS A 852 -6.07 3.71 29.49
C CYS A 852 -7.31 2.84 29.19
N ARG A 853 -7.73 2.07 30.20
CA ARG A 853 -8.93 1.21 30.13
C ARG A 853 -10.25 1.95 30.31
N THR A 854 -10.21 3.20 30.79
CA THR A 854 -11.34 4.07 31.13
C THR A 854 -10.90 5.53 31.08
N HIS A 855 -11.84 6.47 30.93
CA HIS A 855 -11.59 7.93 31.03
C HIS A 855 -10.97 8.40 32.37
N GLU A 856 -10.91 7.55 33.40
CA GLU A 856 -10.30 7.84 34.70
C GLU A 856 -8.82 7.39 34.75
N GLN A 857 -7.92 8.35 35.02
CA GLN A 857 -6.43 8.23 35.01
C GLN A 857 -5.84 7.11 35.89
N ASN A 858 -6.58 6.59 36.87
CA ASN A 858 -6.06 5.60 37.83
C ASN A 858 -5.91 4.18 37.25
N HIS A 859 -6.25 3.96 35.99
CA HIS A 859 -6.30 2.64 35.36
C HIS A 859 -5.52 2.54 34.03
N CYS A 860 -4.54 3.43 33.83
CA CYS A 860 -3.64 3.40 32.69
C CYS A 860 -2.44 2.46 32.92
N LYS A 861 -1.93 1.86 31.86
CA LYS A 861 -0.70 1.05 31.87
C LYS A 861 0.35 1.64 30.96
#